data_AF-A0A4R5BEV1-F1
#
_entry.id   AF-A0A4R5BEV1-F1
#
_cell.length_a   1.000
_cell.length_b   1.000
_cell.length_c   1.000
_cell.angle_alpha   90.00
_cell.angle_beta   90.00
_cell.angle_gamma   90.00
#
_symmetry.space_group_name_H-M   'P 1'
#
loop_
_entity.id
_entity.type
_entity.pdbx_description
1 polymer ?
#
loop_
_entity_poly.entity_id
_entity_poly.type
_entity_poly.pdbx_seq_one_letter_code
_entity_poly.pdbx_strand_id
1 'polypeptide(L)'
;MPLLAEDSAQDWPVDGLPAPGPWRLLTVAEANDLLTAGGYGLWVEQARDGDLLLAGVGTGIPLGAEATWADLYRALVRLRRTRSVFDAAWLNRLTGSLTPERTAQPRVTEVPAERVDLVCGADRELAHRVLASLRGPGTGPKVPFPEAGVTVGRRERAVRVQAIDSRDQALRALRGWERLASVVAGDPELRMHCATQPVPGAVVDTGTGTTALLRVIDPAPAHPRHPGGTIAADLDALLHPDSDGAPKLLRVVLDNRFARREDELDHFLEHFVRPLLRVFRLALDTHGLGLFALDETGFAVELSPELQATGRIVVTDHERITAEPSRAEVTTGVRALVSTLERLGEGFASLRAGDRGREVRDAVRRVIGEELRYLAPHTAELLSGEQPLQSYAHTVPEGQDSVLKSVLDRVQQGTRERRWNPDAPRPAVVIDVDLCGLIPLQRITDAARAISGPRPGAPGGILELAGPATLPVLPTHLPESWENFVRCSGLGERYPAVDWDGLRGDFLRAFQSRPRERLRTDSVNAGLARFVWDVQDAGGQVVLCTARKERFRGITAELLAEAGVPDATLLVVPSEVSRPIAEVKAERIRALGVDVVAVFDDEGESRAAVRAEFGDALPVAVEIPGLAAQRRPDAPAADDAAVIATFETRPSAPGGPKLSNTHSLEELQIGAMRRNRLAGRWAVHLTEGETQSIVDSIVADTDRAAQRTGRGAIAKFGLDEEPDDVERVLAALHHVLTRKQFIKGSRANYRLADLKRDAETPVRAGEPIDVVLLGFPVKQCLNRLKASGPLPDLAELGAMARLREMQRAVAAVYPPGLHFNILTDGRHFRSRPAAIADAYQRKLREYVDLVGIGDRTTVADIDEVAEQRLGPGLPAERARRIANYRKLLSDRLRDFDITDNPLRTLEAVHDWSMSETEFAPHVIGLLREILMSLVYSVPVTVPAGTDRLEWSAALYADIYNVSDPSASAEVRQGRRAVLRRAWHTVIRYMATMQVDEEFGYERMFPNRVRLTLSAVRQGCLGFTYLGGSGLLPWQGTGVLDPRGHVAIDFAISLLDQGFVPVYSPLLGPRQPWAMVPADRTQLIEPSNVPTPRGVSPREGVRLEPDFAERARLRRK
;
A
#
# COMPACT_ATOMS: atom_id res chain seq x y z
N MET A 1 -57.61 -20.92 29.90
CA MET A 1 -58.53 -21.64 28.99
C MET A 1 -59.93 -21.11 29.19
N PRO A 2 -60.88 -21.07 28.21
CA PRO A 2 -60.85 -21.45 26.77
C PRO A 2 -61.30 -20.30 25.80
N LEU A 3 -60.78 -20.18 24.56
CA LEU A 3 -61.34 -20.49 23.20
C LEU A 3 -62.26 -19.46 22.49
N LEU A 4 -62.01 -19.31 21.17
CA LEU A 4 -62.79 -18.68 20.05
C LEU A 4 -62.66 -17.14 19.88
N ALA A 5 -62.62 -16.51 18.69
CA ALA A 5 -62.46 -16.89 17.27
C ALA A 5 -62.34 -15.57 16.44
N GLU A 6 -61.68 -15.66 15.27
CA GLU A 6 -61.86 -14.97 13.96
C GLU A 6 -62.09 -13.44 13.79
N ASP A 7 -61.40 -12.93 12.76
CA ASP A 7 -61.66 -11.81 11.85
C ASP A 7 -61.87 -10.37 12.37
N SER A 8 -60.86 -9.52 12.10
CA SER A 8 -61.05 -8.40 11.18
C SER A 8 -59.70 -7.80 10.75
N ALA A 9 -59.48 -7.78 9.45
CA ALA A 9 -58.58 -6.83 8.81
C ALA A 9 -59.09 -5.42 9.12
N GLN A 10 -58.29 -4.63 9.83
CA GLN A 10 -58.37 -3.18 9.78
C GLN A 10 -57.09 -2.70 9.10
N ASP A 11 -57.21 -2.41 7.81
CA ASP A 11 -56.37 -1.45 7.12
C ASP A 11 -56.35 -0.16 7.95
N TRP A 12 -55.21 0.12 8.58
CA TRP A 12 -54.97 1.41 9.21
C TRP A 12 -54.36 2.33 8.16
N PRO A 13 -54.96 3.50 7.87
CA PRO A 13 -54.35 4.44 6.95
C PRO A 13 -53.11 5.01 7.65
N VAL A 14 -51.93 4.70 7.12
CA VAL A 14 -50.69 5.41 7.46
C VAL A 14 -50.68 6.71 6.65
N ASP A 15 -51.71 7.52 6.83
CA ASP A 15 -51.77 8.87 6.26
C ASP A 15 -51.25 9.87 7.31
N GLY A 16 -50.19 10.59 6.96
CA GLY A 16 -50.06 11.99 7.35
C GLY A 16 -49.32 12.36 8.65
N LEU A 17 -48.34 11.58 9.13
CA LEU A 17 -47.38 12.10 10.11
C LEU A 17 -45.99 12.29 9.47
N PRO A 18 -45.43 13.52 9.44
CA PRO A 18 -44.05 13.71 9.04
C PRO A 18 -43.14 12.93 10.00
N ALA A 19 -42.08 12.31 9.47
CA ALA A 19 -41.09 11.64 10.32
C ALA A 19 -40.58 12.65 11.35
N PRO A 20 -40.62 12.34 12.66
CA PRO A 20 -39.99 13.19 13.65
C PRO A 20 -38.50 13.34 13.29
N GLY A 21 -38.00 14.57 13.20
CA GLY A 21 -36.57 14.79 13.02
C GLY A 21 -35.77 14.05 14.10
N PRO A 22 -34.53 13.61 13.82
CA PRO A 22 -33.75 12.77 14.73
C PRO A 22 -33.60 13.36 16.14
N TRP A 23 -33.73 14.67 16.27
CA TRP A 23 -33.58 15.43 17.53
C TRP A 23 -34.91 15.77 18.21
N ARG A 24 -36.05 15.38 17.64
CA ARG A 24 -37.36 15.52 18.31
C ARG A 24 -37.39 14.63 19.55
N LEU A 25 -37.99 15.14 20.63
CA LEU A 25 -38.21 14.38 21.85
C LEU A 25 -39.01 13.12 21.56
N LEU A 26 -38.54 12.02 22.12
CA LEU A 26 -39.11 10.69 21.97
C LEU A 26 -40.33 10.56 22.88
N THR A 27 -41.46 10.12 22.32
CA THR A 27 -42.60 9.71 23.14
C THR A 27 -42.63 8.18 23.27
N VAL A 28 -43.01 7.67 24.43
CA VAL A 28 -43.09 6.23 24.71
C VAL A 28 -43.99 5.51 23.70
N ALA A 29 -45.14 6.11 23.35
CA ALA A 29 -46.09 5.54 22.41
C ALA A 29 -45.50 5.40 21.00
N GLU A 30 -44.99 6.49 20.43
CA GLU A 30 -44.40 6.46 19.09
C GLU A 30 -43.17 5.52 19.02
N ALA A 31 -42.35 5.51 20.08
CA ALA A 31 -41.22 4.61 20.19
C ALA A 31 -41.63 3.13 20.16
N ASN A 32 -42.68 2.77 20.91
CA ASN A 32 -43.15 1.38 21.00
C ASN A 32 -43.85 0.91 19.74
N ASP A 33 -44.59 1.79 19.07
CA ASP A 33 -45.17 1.49 17.76
C ASP A 33 -44.07 1.17 16.75
N LEU A 34 -42.99 1.97 16.73
CA LEU A 34 -41.84 1.75 15.86
C LEU A 34 -41.09 0.45 16.20
N LEU A 35 -40.83 0.20 17.48
CA LEU A 35 -40.10 -1.00 17.91
C LEU A 35 -40.87 -2.29 17.62
N THR A 36 -42.20 -2.23 17.73
CA THR A 36 -43.11 -3.33 17.41
C THR A 36 -43.17 -3.57 15.91
N ALA A 37 -43.37 -2.53 15.10
CA ALA A 37 -43.38 -2.63 13.63
C ALA A 37 -42.03 -3.11 13.06
N GLY A 38 -40.92 -2.76 13.71
CA GLY A 38 -39.57 -3.23 13.34
C GLY A 38 -39.22 -4.64 13.80
N GLY A 39 -40.07 -5.29 14.62
CA GLY A 39 -39.86 -6.65 15.12
C GLY A 39 -38.66 -6.78 16.06
N TYR A 40 -38.30 -5.72 16.79
CA TYR A 40 -37.08 -5.70 17.61
C TYR A 40 -37.21 -6.54 18.90
N GLY A 41 -38.43 -6.78 19.38
CA GLY A 41 -38.69 -7.41 20.68
C GLY A 41 -38.28 -6.52 21.87
N LEU A 42 -38.27 -5.20 21.67
CA LEU A 42 -37.88 -4.18 22.63
C LEU A 42 -39.04 -3.20 22.80
N TRP A 43 -39.07 -2.50 23.93
CA TRP A 43 -40.01 -1.41 24.18
C TRP A 43 -39.33 -0.32 25.01
N VAL A 44 -39.73 0.93 24.83
CA VAL A 44 -39.39 2.04 25.70
C VAL A 44 -40.42 2.07 26.83
N GLU A 45 -39.93 2.23 28.06
CA GLU A 45 -40.76 2.49 29.23
C GLU A 45 -40.15 3.64 30.04
N GLN A 46 -40.96 4.26 30.90
CA GLN A 46 -40.48 5.30 31.80
C GLN A 46 -40.03 4.66 33.12
N ALA A 47 -38.77 4.90 33.49
CA ALA A 47 -38.20 4.44 34.75
C ALA A 47 -38.74 5.27 35.93
N ARG A 48 -38.54 4.76 37.16
CA ARG A 48 -39.11 5.37 38.39
C ARG A 48 -38.56 6.77 38.71
N ASP A 49 -37.43 7.13 38.13
CA ASP A 49 -36.74 8.42 38.23
C ASP A 49 -37.15 9.40 37.10
N GLY A 50 -38.03 9.00 36.19
CA GLY A 50 -38.55 9.83 35.10
C GLY A 50 -37.79 9.68 33.78
N ASP A 51 -36.64 8.98 33.77
CA ASP A 51 -35.86 8.70 32.57
C ASP A 51 -36.57 7.71 31.64
N LEU A 52 -36.40 7.87 30.32
CA LEU A 52 -36.81 6.85 29.37
C LEU A 52 -35.78 5.70 29.34
N LEU A 53 -36.28 4.47 29.37
CA LEU A 53 -35.50 3.24 29.40
C LEU A 53 -35.90 2.35 28.23
N LEU A 54 -34.92 1.89 27.44
CA LEU A 54 -35.14 0.84 26.44
C LEU A 54 -35.05 -0.53 27.10
N ALA A 55 -36.20 -1.17 27.29
CA ALA A 55 -36.39 -2.48 27.90
C ALA A 55 -36.51 -3.61 26.85
N GLY A 56 -36.39 -4.86 27.31
CA GLY A 56 -36.34 -6.06 26.46
C GLY A 56 -34.95 -6.68 26.26
N VAL A 57 -33.89 -6.12 26.89
CA VAL A 57 -32.54 -6.73 26.96
C VAL A 57 -31.91 -6.53 28.33
N GLY A 58 -31.64 -7.62 29.05
CA GLY A 58 -30.95 -7.56 30.35
C GLY A 58 -31.63 -6.62 31.35
N THR A 59 -30.88 -5.65 31.87
CA THR A 59 -31.36 -4.64 32.85
C THR A 59 -31.95 -3.38 32.20
N GLY A 60 -32.09 -3.33 30.87
CA GLY A 60 -32.51 -2.14 30.12
C GLY A 60 -31.38 -1.12 29.88
N ILE A 61 -31.52 -0.30 28.83
CA ILE A 61 -30.56 0.76 28.47
C ILE A 61 -31.20 2.13 28.74
N PRO A 62 -30.62 2.98 29.61
CA PRO A 62 -31.16 4.32 29.85
C PRO A 62 -30.96 5.19 28.61
N LEU A 63 -32.04 5.85 28.20
CA LEU A 63 -32.08 6.85 27.13
C LEU A 63 -32.04 8.27 27.71
N GLY A 64 -32.50 8.47 28.95
CA GLY A 64 -32.56 9.75 29.67
C GLY A 64 -33.96 10.38 29.66
N ALA A 65 -34.20 11.36 30.54
CA ALA A 65 -35.50 12.05 30.70
C ALA A 65 -35.97 12.84 29.46
N GLU A 66 -35.04 13.36 28.67
CA GLU A 66 -35.31 14.11 27.43
C GLU A 66 -34.76 13.34 26.22
N ALA A 67 -34.91 12.02 26.22
CA ALA A 67 -34.41 11.20 25.13
C ALA A 67 -35.03 11.62 23.80
N THR A 68 -34.21 11.68 22.75
CA THR A 68 -34.62 11.97 21.38
C THR A 68 -34.72 10.69 20.56
N TRP A 69 -35.29 10.78 19.36
CA TRP A 69 -35.26 9.68 18.39
C TRP A 69 -33.83 9.19 18.09
N ALA A 70 -32.84 10.08 18.09
CA ALA A 70 -31.43 9.76 17.94
C ALA A 70 -30.85 8.97 19.13
N ASP A 71 -31.38 9.15 20.34
CA ASP A 71 -30.95 8.41 21.54
C ASP A 71 -31.50 6.98 21.53
N LEU A 72 -32.78 6.82 21.19
CA LEU A 72 -33.36 5.49 20.93
C LEU A 72 -32.60 4.78 19.82
N TYR A 73 -32.30 5.49 18.73
CA TYR A 73 -31.51 4.96 17.63
C TYR A 73 -30.12 4.51 18.07
N ARG A 74 -29.39 5.35 18.81
CA ARG A 74 -28.07 5.01 19.37
C ARG A 74 -28.13 3.77 20.27
N ALA A 75 -29.21 3.59 21.04
CA ALA A 75 -29.39 2.40 21.87
C ALA A 75 -29.63 1.14 21.03
N LEU A 76 -30.46 1.22 19.99
CA LEU A 76 -30.70 0.11 19.04
C LEU A 76 -29.42 -0.30 18.29
N VAL A 77 -28.64 0.69 17.83
CA VAL A 77 -27.33 0.48 17.19
C VAL A 77 -26.34 -0.19 18.13
N ARG A 78 -26.26 0.26 19.39
CA ARG A 78 -25.37 -0.35 20.41
C ARG A 78 -25.69 -1.83 20.67
N LEU A 79 -26.96 -2.20 20.57
CA LEU A 79 -27.41 -3.58 20.73
C LEU A 79 -27.09 -4.49 19.53
N ARG A 80 -26.60 -3.93 18.40
CA ARG A 80 -26.29 -4.65 17.15
C ARG A 80 -27.44 -5.56 16.65
N ARG A 81 -28.69 -5.19 16.92
CA ARG A 81 -29.87 -5.92 16.44
C ARG A 81 -30.23 -5.42 15.04
N THR A 82 -30.15 -6.28 14.03
CA THR A 82 -30.66 -5.98 12.69
C THR A 82 -32.17 -6.22 12.65
N ARG A 83 -32.91 -5.36 11.95
CA ARG A 83 -34.34 -5.59 11.65
C ARG A 83 -34.52 -6.93 10.94
N SER A 84 -35.63 -7.61 11.18
CA SER A 84 -36.05 -8.76 10.37
C SER A 84 -36.61 -8.35 9.00
N VAL A 85 -37.02 -7.07 8.85
CA VAL A 85 -37.60 -6.50 7.63
C VAL A 85 -36.93 -5.15 7.33
N PHE A 86 -36.38 -5.01 6.12
CA PHE A 86 -35.83 -3.75 5.61
C PHE A 86 -36.98 -2.82 5.17
N ASP A 87 -36.94 -1.55 5.60
CA ASP A 87 -37.90 -0.50 5.23
C ASP A 87 -37.13 0.66 4.57
N ALA A 88 -37.18 0.71 3.23
CA ALA A 88 -36.54 1.75 2.43
C ALA A 88 -37.15 3.14 2.68
N ALA A 89 -38.45 3.21 2.99
CA ALA A 89 -39.13 4.46 3.30
C ALA A 89 -38.61 5.05 4.62
N TRP A 90 -38.19 4.20 5.58
CA TRP A 90 -37.52 4.67 6.80
C TRP A 90 -36.13 5.28 6.54
N LEU A 91 -35.32 4.65 5.70
CA LEU A 91 -33.98 5.16 5.35
C LEU A 91 -34.09 6.48 4.56
N ASN A 92 -35.08 6.59 3.67
CA ASN A 92 -35.37 7.83 2.93
C ASN A 92 -35.90 8.93 3.85
N ARG A 93 -36.81 8.62 4.79
CA ARG A 93 -37.27 9.58 5.81
C ARG A 93 -36.12 10.11 6.68
N LEU A 94 -35.19 9.23 7.08
CA LEU A 94 -33.97 9.62 7.80
C LEU A 94 -33.07 10.50 6.92
N THR A 95 -32.88 10.17 5.65
CA THR A 95 -32.08 10.98 4.71
C THR A 95 -32.70 12.36 4.44
N GLY A 96 -34.02 12.41 4.24
CA GLY A 96 -34.77 13.65 4.02
C GLY A 96 -34.79 14.58 5.24
N SER A 97 -34.84 14.02 6.46
CA SER A 97 -34.73 14.79 7.72
C SER A 97 -33.32 15.25 8.06
N LEU A 98 -32.29 14.75 7.36
CA LEU A 98 -30.91 15.23 7.48
C LEU A 98 -30.58 16.34 6.48
N THR A 99 -31.48 16.65 5.53
CA THR A 99 -31.27 17.70 4.53
C THR A 99 -31.98 18.97 5.02
N PRO A 100 -31.29 20.11 5.20
CA PRO A 100 -31.97 21.36 5.55
C PRO A 100 -33.00 21.69 4.47
N GLU A 101 -34.21 22.13 4.84
CA GLU A 101 -35.27 22.52 3.90
C GLU A 101 -34.71 23.51 2.87
N ARG A 102 -34.35 23.01 1.68
CA ARG A 102 -34.08 23.88 0.53
C ARG A 102 -35.40 24.53 0.18
N THR A 103 -35.47 25.84 0.32
CA THR A 103 -36.60 26.73 -0.01
C THR A 103 -37.03 26.70 -1.48
N ALA A 104 -36.45 25.84 -2.31
CA ALA A 104 -36.94 25.53 -3.64
C ALA A 104 -37.59 24.13 -3.63
N GLN A 105 -38.93 24.10 -3.62
CA GLN A 105 -39.67 22.89 -3.96
C GLN A 105 -39.12 22.31 -5.27
N PRO A 106 -38.90 20.99 -5.40
CA PRO A 106 -38.57 20.39 -6.68
C PRO A 106 -39.67 20.80 -7.68
N ARG A 107 -39.27 21.40 -8.81
CA ARG A 107 -40.22 21.75 -9.88
C ARG A 107 -40.74 20.45 -10.49
N VAL A 108 -41.86 19.98 -9.97
CA VAL A 108 -42.61 18.86 -10.52
C VAL A 108 -43.22 19.31 -11.83
N THR A 109 -42.78 18.71 -12.94
CA THR A 109 -43.33 18.99 -14.27
C THR A 109 -44.19 17.80 -14.68
N GLU A 110 -45.50 18.00 -14.83
CA GLU A 110 -46.43 16.97 -15.32
C GLU A 110 -46.28 16.82 -16.83
N VAL A 111 -46.02 15.59 -17.32
CA VAL A 111 -45.90 15.30 -18.75
C VAL A 111 -46.98 14.28 -19.17
N PRO A 112 -47.89 14.63 -20.10
CA PRO A 112 -48.88 13.70 -20.63
C PRO A 112 -48.21 12.52 -21.32
N ALA A 113 -48.63 11.30 -21.02
CA ALA A 113 -47.91 10.10 -21.44
C ALA A 113 -48.04 9.75 -22.94
N GLU A 114 -48.91 10.45 -23.68
CA GLU A 114 -48.95 10.46 -25.16
C GLU A 114 -47.91 11.38 -25.80
N ARG A 115 -47.17 12.14 -24.97
CA ARG A 115 -46.13 13.07 -25.40
C ARG A 115 -44.74 12.68 -24.89
N VAL A 116 -44.54 11.44 -24.43
CA VAL A 116 -43.26 10.99 -23.85
C VAL A 116 -42.55 9.98 -24.73
N ASP A 117 -41.33 10.31 -25.17
CA ASP A 117 -40.39 9.34 -25.75
C ASP A 117 -39.38 8.87 -24.69
N LEU A 118 -39.23 7.54 -24.56
CA LEU A 118 -38.21 6.90 -23.71
C LEU A 118 -36.89 6.83 -24.47
N VAL A 119 -35.82 7.39 -23.92
CA VAL A 119 -34.47 7.16 -24.45
C VAL A 119 -33.73 6.12 -23.61
N CYS A 120 -33.05 5.21 -24.30
CA CYS A 120 -32.48 3.98 -23.77
C CYS A 120 -31.56 4.19 -22.55
N GLY A 121 -31.90 3.49 -21.46
CA GLY A 121 -30.99 2.89 -20.49
C GLY A 121 -31.28 1.38 -20.44
N ALA A 122 -30.38 0.55 -19.92
CA ALA A 122 -30.42 -0.91 -20.04
C ALA A 122 -31.69 -1.62 -19.48
N ASP A 123 -32.55 -0.93 -18.71
CA ASP A 123 -33.78 -1.47 -18.12
C ASP A 123 -35.04 -0.76 -18.64
N ARG A 124 -35.41 -1.08 -19.89
CA ARG A 124 -36.58 -0.53 -20.60
C ARG A 124 -37.90 -0.84 -19.87
N GLU A 125 -37.95 -1.93 -19.13
CA GLU A 125 -39.12 -2.38 -18.38
C GLU A 125 -39.33 -1.55 -17.11
N LEU A 126 -38.24 -1.20 -16.41
CA LEU A 126 -38.29 -0.28 -15.27
C LEU A 126 -38.78 1.10 -15.66
N ALA A 127 -38.22 1.71 -16.71
CA ALA A 127 -38.66 3.01 -17.19
C ALA A 127 -40.15 2.99 -17.57
N HIS A 128 -40.61 1.89 -18.18
CA HIS A 128 -42.02 1.69 -18.51
C HIS A 128 -42.91 1.52 -17.27
N ARG A 129 -42.46 0.78 -16.24
CA ARG A 129 -43.18 0.59 -14.97
C ARG A 129 -43.28 1.88 -14.15
N VAL A 130 -42.19 2.66 -14.05
CA VAL A 130 -42.16 3.98 -13.40
C VAL A 130 -43.19 4.91 -14.06
N LEU A 131 -43.28 4.90 -15.40
CA LEU A 131 -44.27 5.68 -16.13
C LEU A 131 -45.71 5.14 -15.99
N ALA A 132 -45.87 3.83 -15.83
CA ALA A 132 -47.18 3.20 -15.64
C ALA A 132 -47.76 3.46 -14.24
N SER A 133 -46.93 3.53 -13.19
CA SER A 133 -47.36 3.90 -11.83
C SER A 133 -47.82 5.37 -11.72
N LEU A 134 -47.45 6.24 -12.67
CA LEU A 134 -47.98 7.60 -12.80
C LEU A 134 -49.46 7.64 -13.23
N ARG A 135 -50.00 6.51 -13.72
CA ARG A 135 -51.35 6.41 -14.31
C ARG A 135 -52.34 5.64 -13.42
N GLY A 136 -52.36 5.89 -12.11
CA GLY A 136 -53.50 5.46 -11.27
C GLY A 136 -54.83 5.93 -11.88
N PRO A 137 -55.92 5.14 -11.85
CA PRO A 137 -57.03 5.34 -12.76
C PRO A 137 -57.85 6.58 -12.42
N GLY A 138 -57.86 7.53 -13.37
CA GLY A 138 -59.05 8.31 -13.72
C GLY A 138 -59.60 9.22 -12.62
N THR A 139 -58.97 10.37 -12.44
CA THR A 139 -59.54 11.73 -12.30
C THR A 139 -58.45 12.56 -11.64
N GLY A 140 -58.02 13.65 -12.28
CA GLY A 140 -56.84 14.39 -11.84
C GLY A 140 -56.96 14.88 -10.39
N PRO A 141 -55.86 14.78 -9.64
CA PRO A 141 -55.39 15.92 -8.86
C PRO A 141 -53.91 16.21 -9.18
N LYS A 142 -53.53 17.49 -9.06
CA LYS A 142 -52.12 17.93 -9.04
C LYS A 142 -51.44 17.25 -7.85
N VAL A 143 -50.47 16.38 -8.10
CA VAL A 143 -49.66 15.78 -7.04
C VAL A 143 -48.32 16.51 -7.02
N PRO A 144 -47.98 17.25 -5.94
CA PRO A 144 -46.57 17.59 -5.72
C PRO A 144 -45.87 16.27 -5.46
N PHE A 145 -44.93 15.89 -6.33
CA PHE A 145 -44.03 14.76 -6.10
C PHE A 145 -43.15 15.03 -4.88
N PRO A 146 -43.33 14.27 -3.78
CA PRO A 146 -42.17 13.71 -3.10
C PRO A 146 -42.26 12.18 -3.13
N GLU A 147 -41.12 11.55 -3.42
CA GLU A 147 -40.77 10.18 -3.03
C GLU A 147 -41.90 9.13 -3.07
N ALA A 148 -42.44 8.84 -4.25
CA ALA A 148 -43.18 7.59 -4.44
C ALA A 148 -42.18 6.43 -4.61
N GLY A 149 -42.39 5.34 -3.87
CA GLY A 149 -41.64 4.09 -4.04
C GLY A 149 -41.93 3.46 -5.40
N VAL A 150 -40.89 3.02 -6.10
CA VAL A 150 -41.00 2.30 -7.37
C VAL A 150 -40.22 1.01 -7.29
N THR A 151 -40.81 -0.10 -7.70
CA THR A 151 -40.13 -1.40 -7.72
C THR A 151 -39.06 -1.43 -8.83
N VAL A 152 -37.80 -1.26 -8.45
CA VAL A 152 -36.61 -1.43 -9.31
C VAL A 152 -36.11 -2.85 -9.15
N GLY A 153 -36.33 -3.69 -10.16
CA GLY A 153 -36.13 -5.13 -10.06
C GLY A 153 -37.15 -5.76 -9.10
N ARG A 154 -36.72 -6.16 -7.90
CA ARG A 154 -37.55 -6.83 -6.88
C ARG A 154 -37.71 -6.06 -5.56
N ARG A 155 -37.19 -4.85 -5.48
CA ARG A 155 -37.25 -3.99 -4.28
C ARG A 155 -37.91 -2.66 -4.62
N GLU A 156 -38.79 -2.19 -3.75
CA GLU A 156 -39.30 -0.83 -3.80
C GLU A 156 -38.15 0.15 -3.49
N ARG A 157 -37.93 1.11 -4.40
CA ARG A 157 -36.87 2.12 -4.32
C ARG A 157 -37.44 3.49 -4.62
N ALA A 158 -37.00 4.51 -3.89
CA ALA A 158 -37.40 5.87 -4.18
C ALA A 158 -36.72 6.38 -5.45
N VAL A 159 -37.48 7.10 -6.29
CA VAL A 159 -37.01 7.71 -7.53
C VAL A 159 -37.21 9.22 -7.48
N ARG A 160 -36.19 9.99 -7.87
CA ARG A 160 -36.24 11.45 -8.02
C ARG A 160 -36.23 11.82 -9.51
N VAL A 161 -37.03 12.82 -9.89
CA VAL A 161 -37.12 13.34 -11.26
C VAL A 161 -36.46 14.72 -11.35
N GLN A 162 -35.59 14.94 -12.35
CA GLN A 162 -34.93 16.22 -12.61
C GLN A 162 -35.14 16.64 -14.08
N ALA A 163 -35.54 17.90 -14.33
CA ALA A 163 -35.66 18.46 -15.68
C ALA A 163 -34.32 18.94 -16.26
N ILE A 164 -34.16 18.81 -17.58
CA ILE A 164 -33.00 19.22 -18.40
C ILE A 164 -33.51 19.90 -19.67
N ASP A 165 -32.88 21.02 -20.03
CA ASP A 165 -33.34 21.96 -21.07
C ASP A 165 -33.10 21.46 -22.52
N SER A 166 -32.30 20.42 -22.72
CA SER A 166 -31.95 19.89 -24.05
C SER A 166 -31.79 18.37 -24.08
N ARG A 167 -32.37 17.73 -25.10
CA ARG A 167 -32.21 16.30 -25.40
C ARG A 167 -30.75 15.89 -25.61
N ASP A 168 -29.99 16.63 -26.41
CA ASP A 168 -28.58 16.29 -26.70
C ASP A 168 -27.68 16.44 -25.47
N GLN A 169 -28.04 17.35 -24.57
CA GLN A 169 -27.34 17.51 -23.29
C GLN A 169 -27.66 16.34 -22.37
N ALA A 170 -28.93 15.95 -22.23
CA ALA A 170 -29.35 14.78 -21.47
C ALA A 170 -28.70 13.48 -21.97
N LEU A 171 -28.59 13.28 -23.28
CA LEU A 171 -27.93 12.10 -23.86
C LEU A 171 -26.41 12.07 -23.69
N ARG A 172 -25.76 13.24 -23.67
CA ARG A 172 -24.33 13.32 -23.33
C ARG A 172 -24.11 13.02 -21.86
N ALA A 173 -24.94 13.59 -20.98
CA ALA A 173 -24.85 13.40 -19.54
C ALA A 173 -25.15 11.94 -19.14
N LEU A 174 -26.15 11.31 -19.76
CA LEU A 174 -26.42 9.88 -19.60
C LEU A 174 -25.24 9.00 -20.03
N ARG A 175 -24.61 9.27 -21.18
CA ARG A 175 -23.46 8.49 -21.64
C ARG A 175 -22.23 8.66 -20.74
N GLY A 176 -21.96 9.89 -20.30
CA GLY A 176 -20.92 10.16 -19.31
C GLY A 176 -21.17 9.41 -18.00
N TRP A 177 -22.43 9.40 -17.55
CA TRP A 177 -22.87 8.66 -16.38
C TRP A 177 -22.73 7.14 -16.52
N GLU A 178 -23.25 6.55 -17.61
CA GLU A 178 -23.15 5.11 -17.88
C GLU A 178 -21.69 4.65 -17.91
N ARG A 179 -20.81 5.47 -18.50
CA ARG A 179 -19.37 5.20 -18.49
C ARG A 179 -18.81 5.24 -17.06
N LEU A 180 -19.12 6.27 -16.26
CA LEU A 180 -18.67 6.32 -14.86
C LEU A 180 -19.21 5.14 -14.05
N ALA A 181 -20.50 4.84 -14.14
CA ALA A 181 -21.14 3.74 -13.41
C ALA A 181 -20.53 2.38 -13.79
N SER A 182 -20.26 2.17 -15.08
CA SER A 182 -19.56 0.98 -15.58
C SER A 182 -18.14 0.87 -15.02
N VAL A 183 -17.39 1.97 -15.00
CA VAL A 183 -16.05 2.05 -14.44
C VAL A 183 -16.05 1.79 -12.93
N VAL A 184 -16.97 2.40 -12.17
CA VAL A 184 -17.12 2.17 -10.72
C VAL A 184 -17.55 0.73 -10.40
N ALA A 185 -18.37 0.10 -11.25
CA ALA A 185 -18.75 -1.28 -11.05
C ALA A 185 -17.61 -2.26 -11.37
N GLY A 186 -16.84 -1.97 -12.43
CA GLY A 186 -15.82 -2.82 -13.01
C GLY A 186 -14.42 -2.68 -12.39
N ASP A 187 -14.06 -1.50 -11.87
CA ASP A 187 -12.78 -1.26 -11.18
C ASP A 187 -12.97 -1.41 -9.66
N PRO A 188 -12.42 -2.47 -9.04
CA PRO A 188 -12.55 -2.70 -7.61
C PRO A 188 -11.89 -1.62 -6.76
N GLU A 189 -10.76 -1.04 -7.17
CA GLU A 189 -10.06 -0.01 -6.40
C GLU A 189 -10.91 1.26 -6.34
N LEU A 190 -11.48 1.65 -7.49
CA LEU A 190 -12.43 2.77 -7.52
C LEU A 190 -13.71 2.45 -6.74
N ARG A 191 -14.25 1.23 -6.88
CA ARG A 191 -15.47 0.77 -6.18
C ARG A 191 -15.37 0.84 -4.65
N MET A 192 -14.15 0.68 -4.11
CA MET A 192 -13.90 0.78 -2.66
C MET A 192 -14.10 2.19 -2.11
N HIS A 193 -13.98 3.21 -2.96
CA HIS A 193 -14.01 4.62 -2.59
C HIS A 193 -15.15 5.40 -3.27
N CYS A 194 -15.79 4.82 -4.27
CA CYS A 194 -16.83 5.45 -5.07
C CYS A 194 -18.09 4.58 -5.16
N ALA A 195 -19.23 5.25 -5.07
CA ALA A 195 -20.51 4.78 -5.57
C ALA A 195 -21.12 5.87 -6.46
N THR A 196 -22.22 5.55 -7.11
CA THR A 196 -22.97 6.42 -8.02
C THR A 196 -24.44 6.33 -7.63
N GLN A 197 -25.22 7.41 -7.77
CA GLN A 197 -26.69 7.35 -7.67
C GLN A 197 -27.31 6.94 -9.01
N PRO A 198 -27.83 5.70 -9.19
CA PRO A 198 -28.23 5.21 -10.51
C PRO A 198 -29.18 6.14 -11.25
N VAL A 199 -28.93 6.33 -12.55
CA VAL A 199 -29.83 7.06 -13.47
C VAL A 199 -30.43 6.04 -14.45
N PRO A 200 -31.51 5.32 -14.08
CA PRO A 200 -32.08 4.25 -14.92
C PRO A 200 -32.62 4.69 -16.29
N GLY A 201 -32.89 5.98 -16.52
CA GLY A 201 -33.31 6.46 -17.84
C GLY A 201 -33.67 7.93 -17.93
N ALA A 202 -33.92 8.38 -19.16
CA ALA A 202 -34.44 9.69 -19.49
C ALA A 202 -35.81 9.62 -20.17
N VAL A 203 -36.63 10.62 -19.89
CA VAL A 203 -37.99 10.82 -20.39
C VAL A 203 -38.00 12.13 -21.18
N VAL A 204 -38.36 12.11 -22.46
CA VAL A 204 -38.42 13.32 -23.29
C VAL A 204 -39.86 13.71 -23.55
N ASP A 205 -40.24 14.95 -23.25
CA ASP A 205 -41.48 15.55 -23.71
C ASP A 205 -41.36 15.94 -25.19
N THR A 206 -42.03 15.18 -26.06
CA THR A 206 -42.09 15.37 -27.51
C THR A 206 -42.83 16.65 -27.93
N GLY A 207 -43.63 17.26 -27.05
CA GLY A 207 -44.34 18.51 -27.34
C GLY A 207 -43.54 19.77 -27.01
N THR A 208 -42.66 19.72 -26.01
CA THR A 208 -41.84 20.87 -25.57
C THR A 208 -40.35 20.71 -25.83
N GLY A 209 -39.87 19.49 -26.09
CA GLY A 209 -38.45 19.15 -26.18
C GLY A 209 -37.76 18.98 -24.82
N THR A 210 -38.46 19.24 -23.71
CA THR A 210 -37.93 19.17 -22.34
C THR A 210 -37.63 17.72 -21.97
N THR A 211 -36.46 17.46 -21.38
CA THR A 211 -36.06 16.10 -20.97
C THR A 211 -36.04 15.99 -19.45
N ALA A 212 -36.35 14.83 -18.88
CA ALA A 212 -36.26 14.57 -17.45
C ALA A 212 -35.49 13.28 -17.16
N LEU A 213 -34.70 13.26 -16.09
CA LEU A 213 -33.96 12.08 -15.64
C LEU A 213 -34.59 11.43 -14.42
N LEU A 214 -34.60 10.09 -14.42
CA LEU A 214 -35.03 9.27 -13.29
C LEU A 214 -33.79 8.88 -12.49
N ARG A 215 -33.77 9.16 -11.18
CA ARG A 215 -32.63 8.87 -10.28
C ARG A 215 -33.05 7.96 -9.14
N VAL A 216 -32.30 6.90 -8.85
CA VAL A 216 -32.48 6.03 -7.68
C VAL A 216 -31.66 6.60 -6.52
N ILE A 217 -32.27 6.72 -5.34
CA ILE A 217 -31.62 7.32 -4.15
C ILE A 217 -30.47 6.44 -3.62
N ASP A 218 -30.63 5.11 -3.68
CA ASP A 218 -29.66 4.15 -3.16
C ASP A 218 -28.32 4.19 -3.92
N PRO A 219 -27.18 4.30 -3.22
CA PRO A 219 -25.87 4.19 -3.83
C PRO A 219 -25.64 2.85 -4.54
N ALA A 220 -25.06 2.90 -5.74
CA ALA A 220 -24.67 1.74 -6.52
C ALA A 220 -23.20 1.79 -6.97
N PRO A 221 -22.47 0.67 -6.88
CA PRO A 221 -22.91 -0.61 -6.35
C PRO A 221 -23.11 -0.57 -4.82
N ALA A 222 -23.96 -1.46 -4.28
CA ALA A 222 -24.23 -1.52 -2.85
C ALA A 222 -22.95 -1.81 -2.04
N HIS A 223 -22.84 -1.20 -0.86
CA HIS A 223 -21.68 -1.44 0.01
C HIS A 223 -21.74 -2.87 0.59
N PRO A 224 -20.66 -3.67 0.50
CA PRO A 224 -20.71 -5.10 0.86
C PRO A 224 -21.04 -5.37 2.34
N ARG A 225 -20.67 -4.46 3.25
CA ARG A 225 -21.00 -4.57 4.68
C ARG A 225 -22.40 -4.06 5.05
N HIS A 226 -23.06 -3.37 4.13
CA HIS A 226 -24.38 -2.77 4.33
C HIS A 226 -25.30 -3.11 3.14
N PRO A 227 -25.57 -4.41 2.90
CA PRO A 227 -26.39 -4.92 1.78
C PRO A 227 -27.88 -4.54 1.91
N GLY A 228 -28.29 -4.17 3.13
CA GLY A 228 -29.55 -3.52 3.43
C GLY A 228 -29.64 -2.09 2.91
N GLY A 229 -28.56 -1.49 2.40
CA GLY A 229 -28.55 -0.11 1.92
C GLY A 229 -27.75 0.82 2.82
N THR A 230 -27.42 1.98 2.26
CA THR A 230 -26.59 3.03 2.85
C THR A 230 -27.22 4.39 2.58
N ILE A 231 -26.80 5.40 3.35
CA ILE A 231 -27.32 6.75 3.27
C ILE A 231 -26.31 7.60 2.49
N ALA A 232 -26.77 8.40 1.52
CA ALA A 232 -25.95 9.40 0.86
C ALA A 232 -26.22 10.77 1.51
N ALA A 233 -25.30 11.25 2.34
CA ALA A 233 -25.40 12.56 3.01
C ALA A 233 -24.63 13.62 2.21
N ASP A 234 -25.31 14.66 1.73
CA ASP A 234 -24.64 15.75 1.02
C ASP A 234 -23.75 16.59 1.95
N LEU A 235 -22.91 17.45 1.35
CA LEU A 235 -21.93 18.23 2.09
C LEU A 235 -22.58 19.23 3.05
N ASP A 236 -23.71 19.83 2.66
CA ASP A 236 -24.39 20.83 3.48
C ASP A 236 -25.06 20.19 4.70
N ALA A 237 -25.74 19.05 4.52
CA ALA A 237 -26.30 18.20 5.58
C ALA A 237 -25.22 17.75 6.57
N LEU A 238 -24.01 17.47 6.08
CA LEU A 238 -22.89 17.05 6.91
C LEU A 238 -22.36 18.21 7.80
N LEU A 239 -22.29 19.42 7.27
CA LEU A 239 -21.56 20.55 7.88
C LEU A 239 -22.41 21.58 8.63
N HIS A 240 -23.70 21.72 8.29
CA HIS A 240 -24.58 22.72 8.89
C HIS A 240 -25.46 22.12 9.99
N PRO A 241 -25.75 22.87 11.07
CA PRO A 241 -26.71 22.44 12.09
C PRO A 241 -28.15 22.60 11.59
N ASP A 242 -29.05 21.73 12.06
CA ASP A 242 -30.49 22.03 12.00
C ASP A 242 -30.79 23.27 12.85
N SER A 243 -31.82 24.02 12.46
CA SER A 243 -32.26 25.29 13.07
C SER A 243 -32.57 25.23 14.59
N ASP A 244 -32.59 24.04 15.18
CA ASP A 244 -33.03 23.78 16.57
C ASP A 244 -31.88 23.46 17.55
N GLY A 245 -30.64 23.88 17.26
CA GLY A 245 -29.51 23.70 18.18
C GLY A 245 -28.96 22.26 18.24
N ALA A 246 -29.31 21.43 17.26
CA ALA A 246 -28.84 20.06 17.12
C ALA A 246 -27.32 20.00 16.80
N PRO A 247 -26.60 18.94 17.25
CA PRO A 247 -25.20 18.75 16.87
C PRO A 247 -25.11 18.50 15.36
N LYS A 248 -24.13 19.13 14.70
CA LYS A 248 -23.82 18.90 13.27
C LYS A 248 -23.70 17.41 12.98
N LEU A 249 -24.24 16.92 11.86
CA LEU A 249 -24.19 15.50 11.48
C LEU A 249 -22.74 14.98 11.46
N LEU A 250 -21.77 15.78 11.02
CA LEU A 250 -20.35 15.42 11.09
C LEU A 250 -19.91 15.04 12.50
N ARG A 251 -20.36 15.74 13.55
CA ARG A 251 -20.03 15.39 14.94
C ARG A 251 -20.58 14.02 15.31
N VAL A 252 -21.82 13.74 14.93
CA VAL A 252 -22.47 12.44 15.17
C VAL A 252 -21.70 11.30 14.48
N VAL A 253 -21.30 11.51 13.22
CA VAL A 253 -20.52 10.52 12.45
C VAL A 253 -19.16 10.28 13.11
N LEU A 254 -18.47 11.34 13.54
CA LEU A 254 -17.19 11.22 14.24
C LEU A 254 -17.35 10.48 15.57
N ASP A 255 -18.40 10.75 16.35
CA ASP A 255 -18.67 10.06 17.61
C ASP A 255 -19.03 8.57 17.41
N ASN A 256 -19.59 8.25 16.24
CA ASN A 256 -19.94 6.88 15.84
C ASN A 256 -18.81 6.15 15.10
N ARG A 257 -17.59 6.69 15.02
CA ARG A 257 -16.44 6.04 14.38
C ARG A 257 -16.25 4.57 14.79
N PHE A 258 -15.91 3.72 13.82
CA PHE A 258 -15.86 2.25 13.97
C PHE A 258 -14.94 1.78 15.09
N ALA A 259 -13.81 2.46 15.29
CA ALA A 259 -12.86 2.20 16.37
C ALA A 259 -12.79 3.42 17.28
N ARG A 260 -13.44 3.38 18.45
CA ARG A 260 -13.46 4.49 19.42
C ARG A 260 -12.09 4.96 19.93
N ARG A 261 -11.03 4.16 19.70
CA ARG A 261 -9.64 4.50 20.05
C ARG A 261 -8.87 5.19 18.93
N GLU A 262 -9.45 5.29 17.73
CA GLU A 262 -8.88 6.01 16.59
C GLU A 262 -8.95 7.52 16.86
N ASP A 263 -7.89 8.24 16.48
CA ASP A 263 -7.86 9.70 16.51
C ASP A 263 -8.88 10.29 15.53
N GLU A 264 -9.53 11.39 15.93
CA GLU A 264 -10.60 12.02 15.13
C GLU A 264 -10.09 12.62 13.82
N LEU A 265 -8.88 13.20 13.83
CA LEU A 265 -8.29 13.78 12.63
C LEU A 265 -7.87 12.69 11.66
N ASP A 266 -7.24 11.61 12.13
CA ASP A 266 -6.88 10.47 11.27
C ASP A 266 -8.13 9.82 10.66
N HIS A 267 -9.19 9.63 11.45
CA HIS A 267 -10.46 9.12 10.95
C HIS A 267 -11.06 10.02 9.87
N PHE A 268 -11.07 11.34 10.11
CA PHE A 268 -11.57 12.33 9.16
C PHE A 268 -10.79 12.32 7.84
N LEU A 269 -9.46 12.29 7.92
CA LEU A 269 -8.59 12.25 6.74
C LEU A 269 -8.84 10.98 5.91
N GLU A 270 -8.98 9.82 6.55
CA GLU A 270 -9.14 8.54 5.86
C GLU A 270 -10.54 8.32 5.26
N HIS A 271 -11.59 8.88 5.86
CA HIS A 271 -12.98 8.60 5.45
C HIS A 271 -13.66 9.72 4.66
N PHE A 272 -13.12 10.93 4.67
CA PHE A 272 -13.71 12.09 3.98
C PHE A 272 -12.75 12.70 2.95
N VAL A 273 -11.50 12.98 3.34
CA VAL A 273 -10.52 13.67 2.49
C VAL A 273 -9.89 12.73 1.46
N ARG A 274 -9.36 11.58 1.91
CA ARG A 274 -8.68 10.62 1.04
C ARG A 274 -9.59 10.00 -0.01
N PRO A 275 -10.85 9.60 0.29
CA PRO A 275 -11.76 9.07 -0.73
C PRO A 275 -12.06 10.05 -1.86
N LEU A 276 -12.27 11.34 -1.54
CA LEU A 276 -12.48 12.39 -2.56
C LEU A 276 -11.29 12.49 -3.51
N LEU A 277 -10.08 12.64 -2.95
CA LEU A 277 -8.84 12.74 -3.73
C LEU A 277 -8.57 11.48 -4.55
N ARG A 278 -8.83 10.30 -3.98
CA ARG A 278 -8.58 9.03 -4.65
C ARG A 278 -9.56 8.77 -5.79
N VAL A 279 -10.85 9.12 -5.62
CA VAL A 279 -11.82 9.04 -6.71
C VAL A 279 -11.48 10.01 -7.82
N PHE A 280 -11.14 11.26 -7.51
CA PHE A 280 -10.63 12.23 -8.49
C PHE A 280 -9.41 11.68 -9.24
N ARG A 281 -8.41 11.20 -8.51
CA ARG A 281 -7.17 10.64 -9.07
C ARG A 281 -7.46 9.46 -9.97
N LEU A 282 -8.12 8.41 -9.49
CA LEU A 282 -8.35 7.17 -10.25
C LEU A 282 -9.21 7.42 -11.48
N ALA A 283 -10.24 8.26 -11.37
CA ALA A 283 -11.06 8.63 -12.52
C ALA A 283 -10.20 9.30 -13.62
N LEU A 284 -9.35 10.26 -13.26
CA LEU A 284 -8.53 11.01 -14.22
C LEU A 284 -7.31 10.23 -14.73
N ASP A 285 -6.49 9.71 -13.81
CA ASP A 285 -5.18 9.07 -14.05
C ASP A 285 -5.31 7.66 -14.66
N THR A 286 -6.31 6.87 -14.23
CA THR A 286 -6.51 5.50 -14.71
C THR A 286 -7.53 5.40 -15.83
N HIS A 287 -8.63 6.16 -15.76
CA HIS A 287 -9.78 6.02 -16.67
C HIS A 287 -9.99 7.16 -17.65
N GLY A 288 -9.19 8.24 -17.56
CA GLY A 288 -9.30 9.42 -18.42
C GLY A 288 -10.63 10.16 -18.26
N LEU A 289 -11.27 10.09 -17.10
CA LEU A 289 -12.55 10.71 -16.78
C LEU A 289 -12.34 11.96 -15.92
N GLY A 290 -12.85 13.10 -16.39
CA GLY A 290 -12.93 14.34 -15.61
C GLY A 290 -14.18 14.34 -14.73
N LEU A 291 -13.98 14.31 -13.40
CA LEU A 291 -15.05 14.46 -12.41
C LEU A 291 -15.11 15.91 -11.93
N PHE A 292 -15.98 16.72 -12.55
CA PHE A 292 -16.17 18.14 -12.21
C PHE A 292 -17.38 18.38 -11.30
N ALA A 293 -18.01 17.29 -10.86
CA ALA A 293 -19.12 17.25 -9.90
C ALA A 293 -18.65 17.20 -8.42
N LEU A 294 -17.34 17.28 -8.13
CA LEU A 294 -16.83 17.18 -6.75
C LEU A 294 -16.94 18.50 -5.95
N ASP A 295 -17.94 19.32 -6.29
CA ASP A 295 -18.33 20.51 -5.54
C ASP A 295 -19.43 20.22 -4.52
N GLU A 296 -19.94 21.25 -3.85
CA GLU A 296 -20.96 21.15 -2.80
C GLU A 296 -22.28 20.50 -3.23
N THR A 297 -22.54 20.37 -4.53
CA THR A 297 -23.82 19.90 -5.07
C THR A 297 -23.74 18.56 -5.79
N GLY A 298 -22.55 18.13 -6.21
CA GLY A 298 -22.39 16.98 -7.11
C GLY A 298 -21.85 15.70 -6.48
N PHE A 299 -21.63 15.66 -5.16
CA PHE A 299 -21.35 14.44 -4.43
C PHE A 299 -22.01 14.41 -3.04
N ALA A 300 -22.06 13.21 -2.46
CA ALA A 300 -22.44 12.94 -1.09
C ALA A 300 -21.43 12.00 -0.42
N VAL A 301 -21.37 11.99 0.91
CA VAL A 301 -20.63 11.01 1.69
C VAL A 301 -21.55 9.83 2.01
N GLU A 302 -21.07 8.62 1.75
CA GLU A 302 -21.83 7.43 2.09
C GLU A 302 -21.69 7.09 3.58
N LEU A 303 -22.82 6.95 4.25
CA LEU A 303 -22.93 6.54 5.65
C LEU A 303 -23.59 5.16 5.75
N SER A 304 -23.12 4.37 6.71
CA SER A 304 -23.86 3.18 7.13
C SER A 304 -25.20 3.58 7.77
N PRO A 305 -26.15 2.64 7.94
CA PRO A 305 -27.34 2.89 8.73
C PRO A 305 -26.97 3.48 10.10
N GLU A 306 -25.93 2.97 10.76
CA GLU A 306 -25.43 3.43 12.06
C GLU A 306 -24.76 4.84 12.03
N LEU A 307 -24.88 5.58 10.93
CA LEU A 307 -24.27 6.89 10.70
C LEU A 307 -22.74 6.85 10.82
N GLN A 308 -22.11 5.80 10.29
CA GLN A 308 -20.66 5.69 10.23
C GLN A 308 -20.20 5.93 8.80
N ALA A 309 -19.17 6.76 8.60
CA ALA A 309 -18.62 7.00 7.27
C ALA A 309 -18.05 5.69 6.68
N THR A 310 -18.58 5.26 5.54
CA THR A 310 -18.16 4.00 4.90
C THR A 310 -16.77 4.14 4.26
N GLY A 311 -16.33 5.36 4.00
CA GLY A 311 -15.12 5.67 3.24
C GLY A 311 -15.37 5.73 1.73
N ARG A 312 -16.63 5.71 1.30
CA ARG A 312 -17.03 6.01 -0.08
C ARG A 312 -17.66 7.40 -0.21
N ILE A 313 -17.41 8.04 -1.33
CA ILE A 313 -18.26 9.11 -1.84
C ILE A 313 -19.29 8.53 -2.80
N VAL A 314 -20.43 9.19 -2.89
CA VAL A 314 -21.47 8.90 -3.88
C VAL A 314 -21.48 10.07 -4.84
N VAL A 315 -21.11 9.84 -6.11
CA VAL A 315 -21.30 10.87 -7.14
C VAL A 315 -22.81 11.00 -7.35
N THR A 316 -23.33 12.23 -7.34
CA THR A 316 -24.76 12.53 -7.43
C THR A 316 -25.10 13.45 -8.61
N ASP A 317 -24.13 14.19 -9.15
CA ASP A 317 -24.32 15.01 -10.36
C ASP A 317 -23.61 14.40 -11.58
N HIS A 318 -24.36 14.28 -12.66
CA HIS A 318 -24.02 13.58 -13.89
C HIS A 318 -23.74 14.56 -15.05
N GLU A 319 -24.08 15.84 -14.89
CA GLU A 319 -23.92 16.88 -15.93
C GLU A 319 -22.45 17.30 -16.11
N ARG A 320 -21.60 16.94 -15.16
CA ARG A 320 -20.21 17.41 -15.04
C ARG A 320 -19.18 16.28 -15.11
N ILE A 321 -19.49 15.24 -15.88
CA ILE A 321 -18.59 14.12 -16.16
C ILE A 321 -18.18 14.19 -17.63
N THR A 322 -16.88 14.39 -17.88
CA THR A 322 -16.32 14.48 -19.24
C THR A 322 -15.37 13.32 -19.49
N ALA A 323 -15.50 12.69 -20.65
CA ALA A 323 -14.50 11.75 -21.16
C ALA A 323 -13.36 12.54 -21.82
N GLU A 324 -12.11 12.24 -21.46
CA GLU A 324 -10.91 12.89 -22.01
C GLU A 324 -10.93 14.42 -21.81
N PRO A 325 -10.89 14.90 -20.56
CA PRO A 325 -11.04 16.31 -20.26
C PRO A 325 -9.86 17.16 -20.76
N SER A 326 -10.17 18.38 -21.20
CA SER A 326 -9.17 19.40 -21.51
C SER A 326 -8.52 19.98 -20.24
N ARG A 327 -7.34 20.60 -20.36
CA ARG A 327 -6.65 21.27 -19.25
C ARG A 327 -7.51 22.35 -18.57
N ALA A 328 -8.33 23.07 -19.33
CA ALA A 328 -9.23 24.11 -18.81
C ALA A 328 -10.35 23.52 -17.93
N GLU A 329 -10.92 22.39 -18.36
CA GLU A 329 -11.92 21.67 -17.59
C GLU A 329 -11.31 21.06 -16.32
N VAL A 330 -10.12 20.45 -16.42
CA VAL A 330 -9.36 19.95 -15.25
C VAL A 330 -9.10 21.08 -14.25
N THR A 331 -8.65 22.25 -14.70
CA THR A 331 -8.42 23.41 -13.83
C THR A 331 -9.69 23.82 -13.07
N THR A 332 -10.84 23.81 -13.75
CA THR A 332 -12.14 24.12 -13.13
C THR A 332 -12.50 23.06 -12.07
N GLY A 333 -12.36 21.79 -12.41
CA GLY A 333 -12.56 20.67 -11.49
C GLY A 333 -11.69 20.72 -10.25
N VAL A 334 -10.42 21.07 -10.43
CA VAL A 334 -9.48 21.17 -9.32
C VAL A 334 -9.86 22.29 -8.36
N ARG A 335 -10.28 23.45 -8.86
CA ARG A 335 -10.74 24.55 -8.00
C ARG A 335 -11.97 24.14 -7.17
N ALA A 336 -12.92 23.43 -7.79
CA ALA A 336 -14.08 22.88 -7.10
C ALA A 336 -13.67 21.88 -6.00
N LEU A 337 -12.80 20.91 -6.33
CA LEU A 337 -12.29 19.93 -5.37
C LEU A 337 -11.58 20.59 -4.19
N VAL A 338 -10.68 21.54 -4.44
CA VAL A 338 -9.94 22.23 -3.37
C VAL A 338 -10.87 23.03 -2.47
N SER A 339 -11.85 23.74 -3.05
CA SER A 339 -12.88 24.44 -2.27
C SER A 339 -13.67 23.49 -1.36
N THR A 340 -14.06 22.32 -1.88
CA THR A 340 -14.71 21.26 -1.09
C THR A 340 -13.82 20.77 0.07
N LEU A 341 -12.54 20.52 -0.18
CA LEU A 341 -11.59 20.07 0.84
C LEU A 341 -11.36 21.13 1.92
N GLU A 342 -11.29 22.40 1.54
CA GLU A 342 -11.20 23.54 2.47
C GLU A 342 -12.44 23.61 3.37
N ARG A 343 -13.65 23.56 2.80
CA ARG A 343 -14.90 23.56 3.58
C ARG A 343 -15.02 22.37 4.52
N LEU A 344 -14.66 21.16 4.08
CA LEU A 344 -14.61 19.99 4.95
C LEU A 344 -13.62 20.19 6.10
N GLY A 345 -12.43 20.72 5.81
CA GLY A 345 -11.39 20.99 6.80
C GLY A 345 -11.81 22.05 7.82
N GLU A 346 -12.45 23.14 7.38
CA GLU A 346 -13.01 24.18 8.25
C GLU A 346 -14.17 23.66 9.10
N GLY A 347 -15.06 22.87 8.48
CA GLY A 347 -16.15 22.19 9.15
C GLY A 347 -15.66 21.29 10.29
N PHE A 348 -14.66 20.46 10.02
CA PHE A 348 -14.02 19.62 11.04
C PHE A 348 -13.29 20.45 12.11
N ALA A 349 -12.53 21.47 11.71
CA ALA A 349 -11.82 22.34 12.65
C ALA A 349 -12.79 23.06 13.62
N SER A 350 -13.97 23.46 13.14
CA SER A 350 -15.01 24.11 13.96
C SER A 350 -15.57 23.21 15.07
N LEU A 351 -15.42 21.88 14.95
CA LEU A 351 -15.88 20.91 15.95
C LEU A 351 -14.86 20.68 17.07
N ARG A 352 -13.60 21.11 16.90
CA ARG A 352 -12.55 20.93 17.90
C ARG A 352 -12.38 22.19 18.76
N ALA A 353 -12.13 22.01 20.05
CA ALA A 353 -11.81 23.11 20.95
C ALA A 353 -10.40 23.67 20.68
N GLY A 354 -10.28 24.99 20.54
CA GLY A 354 -9.02 25.72 20.33
C GLY A 354 -8.67 26.00 18.85
N ASP A 355 -7.70 26.88 18.60
CA ASP A 355 -7.25 27.27 17.25
C ASP A 355 -6.37 26.17 16.61
N ARG A 356 -7.01 25.07 16.18
CA ARG A 356 -6.36 23.94 15.49
C ARG A 356 -6.54 23.97 13.98
N GLY A 357 -7.04 25.06 13.41
CA GLY A 357 -7.30 25.16 11.97
C GLY A 357 -6.04 24.96 11.12
N ARG A 358 -4.87 25.42 11.59
CA ARG A 358 -3.58 25.21 10.92
C ARG A 358 -3.21 23.73 10.85
N GLU A 359 -3.34 22.99 11.96
CA GLU A 359 -3.03 21.55 12.05
C GLU A 359 -3.85 20.75 11.04
N VAL A 360 -5.16 21.02 10.96
CA VAL A 360 -6.06 20.34 10.01
C VAL A 360 -5.67 20.65 8.57
N ARG A 361 -5.43 21.93 8.23
CA ARG A 361 -5.01 22.33 6.88
C ARG A 361 -3.69 21.67 6.45
N ASP A 362 -2.71 21.64 7.34
CA ASP A 362 -1.41 21.02 7.05
C ASP A 362 -1.56 19.50 6.88
N ALA A 363 -2.44 18.86 7.65
CA ALA A 363 -2.75 17.44 7.49
C ALA A 363 -3.49 17.14 6.18
N VAL A 364 -4.45 17.97 5.75
CA VAL A 364 -5.14 17.85 4.45
C VAL A 364 -4.14 18.01 3.30
N ARG A 365 -3.28 19.04 3.34
CA ARG A 365 -2.23 19.26 2.33
C ARG A 365 -1.27 18.08 2.21
N ARG A 366 -0.94 17.43 3.33
CA ARG A 366 -0.15 16.20 3.34
C ARG A 366 -0.86 15.06 2.59
N VAL A 367 -2.16 14.84 2.85
CA VAL A 367 -2.95 13.82 2.12
C VAL A 367 -3.05 14.13 0.63
N ILE A 368 -3.20 15.40 0.25
CA ILE A 368 -3.16 15.83 -1.16
C ILE A 368 -1.84 15.43 -1.82
N GLY A 369 -0.71 15.75 -1.18
CA GLY A 369 0.62 15.38 -1.68
C GLY A 369 0.83 13.86 -1.77
N GLU A 370 0.31 13.10 -0.81
CA GLU A 370 0.34 11.63 -0.84
C GLU A 370 -0.48 11.06 -2.01
N GLU A 371 -1.72 11.52 -2.21
CA GLU A 371 -2.62 10.99 -3.24
C GLU A 371 -2.26 11.45 -4.65
N LEU A 372 -1.61 12.61 -4.83
CA LEU A 372 -1.17 13.11 -6.14
C LEU A 372 0.28 12.76 -6.48
N ARG A 373 0.90 11.85 -5.71
CA ARG A 373 2.22 11.32 -6.01
C ARG A 373 2.19 10.21 -7.06
N TYR A 374 3.18 10.25 -7.96
CA TYR A 374 3.44 9.23 -8.99
C TYR A 374 2.29 9.10 -9.99
N LEU A 375 1.76 10.23 -10.44
CA LEU A 375 0.79 10.30 -11.52
C LEU A 375 1.42 9.89 -12.85
N ALA A 376 0.60 9.43 -13.79
CA ALA A 376 1.02 9.27 -15.16
C ALA A 376 1.47 10.63 -15.74
N PRO A 377 2.48 10.66 -16.65
CA PRO A 377 3.01 11.92 -17.18
C PRO A 377 1.94 12.83 -17.79
N HIS A 378 0.99 12.26 -18.53
CA HIS A 378 -0.12 12.99 -19.14
C HIS A 378 -1.04 13.64 -18.09
N THR A 379 -1.30 12.97 -16.97
CA THR A 379 -2.12 13.50 -15.88
C THR A 379 -1.40 14.60 -15.12
N ALA A 380 -0.09 14.43 -14.87
CA ALA A 380 0.72 15.49 -14.28
C ALA A 380 0.77 16.74 -15.19
N GLU A 381 0.82 16.56 -16.51
CA GLU A 381 0.70 17.66 -17.47
C GLU A 381 -0.67 18.34 -17.43
N LEU A 382 -1.77 17.59 -17.31
CA LEU A 382 -3.12 18.16 -17.15
C LEU A 382 -3.25 18.98 -15.85
N LEU A 383 -2.51 18.60 -14.80
CA LEU A 383 -2.43 19.33 -13.53
C LEU A 383 -1.32 20.39 -13.51
N SER A 384 -0.63 20.65 -14.61
CA SER A 384 0.35 21.73 -14.70
C SER A 384 -0.32 23.09 -14.98
N GLY A 385 0.38 24.20 -14.70
CA GLY A 385 -0.11 25.56 -14.91
C GLY A 385 -0.78 26.19 -13.67
N GLU A 386 -1.34 27.40 -13.81
CA GLU A 386 -1.87 28.21 -12.69
C GLU A 386 -3.14 27.62 -12.06
N GLN A 387 -2.95 26.63 -11.18
CA GLN A 387 -4.04 25.97 -10.48
C GLN A 387 -3.61 25.46 -9.08
N PRO A 388 -4.54 25.36 -8.09
CA PRO A 388 -4.21 25.09 -6.68
C PRO A 388 -3.41 23.82 -6.36
N LEU A 389 -3.55 22.76 -7.16
CA LEU A 389 -2.90 21.46 -6.96
C LEU A 389 -1.56 21.32 -7.71
N GLN A 390 -1.10 22.34 -8.44
CA GLN A 390 0.08 22.24 -9.31
C GLN A 390 1.33 21.81 -8.52
N SER A 391 1.50 22.33 -7.31
CA SER A 391 2.64 22.01 -6.44
C SER A 391 2.63 20.59 -5.89
N TYR A 392 1.52 19.86 -6.02
CA TYR A 392 1.37 18.48 -5.56
C TYR A 392 1.41 17.46 -6.71
N ALA A 393 1.24 17.91 -7.95
CA ALA A 393 1.28 17.05 -9.13
C ALA A 393 2.71 16.52 -9.32
N HIS A 394 2.91 15.24 -9.01
CA HIS A 394 4.22 14.63 -9.04
C HIS A 394 4.23 13.39 -9.95
N THR A 395 5.21 13.32 -10.84
CA THR A 395 5.42 12.19 -11.76
C THR A 395 6.89 11.81 -11.80
N VAL A 396 7.15 10.51 -12.01
CA VAL A 396 8.50 9.98 -12.30
C VAL A 396 8.41 9.34 -13.68
N PRO A 397 9.13 9.85 -14.70
CA PRO A 397 9.12 9.28 -16.03
C PRO A 397 9.63 7.82 -16.05
N GLU A 398 9.07 6.99 -16.93
CA GLU A 398 9.49 5.59 -17.08
C GLU A 398 10.96 5.43 -17.49
N GLY A 399 11.45 6.37 -18.31
CA GLY A 399 12.87 6.45 -18.67
C GLY A 399 13.76 6.64 -17.45
N GLN A 400 13.44 7.62 -16.58
CA GLN A 400 14.19 7.86 -15.35
C GLN A 400 14.17 6.64 -14.41
N ASP A 401 12.99 6.07 -14.16
CA ASP A 401 12.85 4.90 -13.30
C ASP A 401 13.71 3.72 -13.79
N SER A 402 13.69 3.46 -15.11
CA SER A 402 14.48 2.40 -15.73
C SER A 402 15.98 2.63 -15.60
N VAL A 403 16.44 3.88 -15.74
CA VAL A 403 17.86 4.25 -15.59
C VAL A 403 18.34 4.02 -14.17
N LEU A 404 17.63 4.55 -13.17
CA LEU A 404 18.01 4.42 -11.77
C LEU A 404 18.01 2.95 -11.33
N LYS A 405 17.01 2.16 -11.73
CA LYS A 405 16.98 0.71 -11.48
C LYS A 405 18.13 -0.03 -12.16
N SER A 406 18.45 0.32 -13.40
CA SER A 406 19.61 -0.27 -14.11
C SER A 406 20.94 0.04 -13.40
N VAL A 407 21.09 1.22 -12.81
CA VAL A 407 22.29 1.55 -12.02
C VAL A 407 22.37 0.67 -10.78
N LEU A 408 21.27 0.53 -10.04
CA LEU A 408 21.21 -0.35 -8.86
C LEU A 408 21.51 -1.82 -9.22
N ASP A 409 20.97 -2.31 -10.33
CA ASP A 409 21.25 -3.68 -10.81
C ASP A 409 22.75 -3.89 -11.11
N ARG A 410 23.42 -2.90 -11.73
CA ARG A 410 24.86 -2.95 -11.97
C ARG A 410 25.67 -2.95 -10.67
N VAL A 411 25.29 -2.13 -9.69
CA VAL A 411 25.90 -2.15 -8.35
C VAL A 411 25.75 -3.54 -7.71
N GLN A 412 24.54 -4.10 -7.73
CA GLN A 412 24.28 -5.43 -7.18
C GLN A 412 25.09 -6.51 -7.89
N GLN A 413 25.25 -6.43 -9.21
CA GLN A 413 26.07 -7.36 -9.97
C GLN A 413 27.54 -7.28 -9.55
N GLY A 414 28.13 -6.09 -9.51
CA GLY A 414 29.52 -5.90 -9.04
C GLY A 414 29.71 -6.40 -7.61
N THR A 415 28.75 -6.13 -6.71
CA THR A 415 28.77 -6.67 -5.34
C THR A 415 28.70 -8.20 -5.32
N ARG A 416 27.90 -8.84 -6.18
CA ARG A 416 27.84 -10.30 -6.30
C ARG A 416 29.16 -10.87 -6.79
N GLU A 417 29.82 -10.23 -7.75
CA GLU A 417 31.12 -10.64 -8.26
C GLU A 417 32.19 -10.58 -7.17
N ARG A 418 32.21 -9.52 -6.35
CA ARG A 418 33.10 -9.40 -5.18
C ARG A 418 32.94 -10.52 -4.15
N ARG A 419 31.72 -11.07 -3.99
CA ARG A 419 31.50 -12.23 -3.10
C ARG A 419 32.25 -13.48 -3.57
N TRP A 420 32.52 -13.59 -4.87
CA TRP A 420 33.28 -14.70 -5.47
C TRP A 420 34.75 -14.34 -5.72
N ASN A 421 35.07 -13.06 -5.82
CA ASN A 421 36.43 -12.52 -5.97
C ASN A 421 36.65 -11.35 -4.99
N PRO A 422 37.13 -11.61 -3.76
CA PRO A 422 37.30 -10.58 -2.73
C PRO A 422 38.23 -9.41 -3.13
N ASP A 423 39.16 -9.66 -4.06
CA ASP A 423 40.11 -8.65 -4.55
C ASP A 423 39.51 -7.69 -5.59
N ALA A 424 38.28 -7.95 -6.06
CA ALA A 424 37.62 -7.06 -7.01
C ALA A 424 37.26 -5.71 -6.36
N PRO A 425 37.46 -4.59 -7.09
CA PRO A 425 37.17 -3.23 -6.60
C PRO A 425 35.69 -3.06 -6.24
N ARG A 426 35.40 -2.18 -5.28
CA ARG A 426 34.01 -1.89 -4.85
C ARG A 426 33.28 -1.13 -5.97
N PRO A 427 32.08 -1.55 -6.38
CA PRO A 427 31.28 -0.79 -7.35
C PRO A 427 30.87 0.56 -6.74
N ALA A 428 30.97 1.63 -7.52
CA ALA A 428 30.73 3.00 -7.10
C ALA A 428 29.85 3.77 -8.07
N VAL A 429 29.01 4.65 -7.51
CA VAL A 429 28.19 5.61 -8.24
C VAL A 429 28.73 7.00 -7.96
N VAL A 430 29.07 7.74 -9.01
CA VAL A 430 29.57 9.11 -8.92
C VAL A 430 28.44 10.09 -9.17
N ILE A 431 28.25 11.07 -8.29
CA ILE A 431 27.18 12.07 -8.38
C ILE A 431 27.80 13.46 -8.24
N ASP A 432 27.60 14.33 -9.23
CA ASP A 432 27.95 15.75 -9.06
C ASP A 432 27.03 16.43 -8.04
N VAL A 433 27.55 17.40 -7.29
CA VAL A 433 26.80 18.11 -6.26
C VAL A 433 26.10 19.34 -6.85
N ASP A 434 26.72 20.09 -7.74
CA ASP A 434 26.18 21.36 -8.19
C ASP A 434 25.20 21.13 -9.36
N LEU A 435 23.95 21.61 -9.27
CA LEU A 435 22.89 21.35 -10.29
C LEU A 435 22.57 19.86 -10.54
N CYS A 436 23.07 18.98 -9.69
CA CYS A 436 22.82 17.55 -9.75
C CYS A 436 22.30 17.05 -8.39
N GLY A 437 23.17 16.90 -7.38
CA GLY A 437 22.75 16.56 -6.01
C GLY A 437 22.09 17.70 -5.22
N LEU A 438 22.51 18.95 -5.46
CA LEU A 438 21.98 20.17 -4.85
C LEU A 438 21.48 21.15 -5.92
N ILE A 439 20.32 21.75 -5.65
CA ILE A 439 19.60 22.67 -6.51
C ILE A 439 19.69 24.08 -5.91
N PRO A 440 20.47 25.01 -6.49
CA PRO A 440 20.67 26.35 -5.97
C PRO A 440 19.57 27.33 -6.44
N LEU A 441 18.29 26.94 -6.38
CA LEU A 441 17.18 27.69 -6.99
C LEU A 441 17.04 29.12 -6.43
N GLN A 442 17.11 29.27 -5.11
CA GLN A 442 17.03 30.60 -4.48
C GLN A 442 18.17 31.51 -4.97
N ARG A 443 19.40 30.98 -5.06
CA ARG A 443 20.56 31.74 -5.56
C ARG A 443 20.41 32.10 -7.03
N ILE A 444 19.85 31.23 -7.85
CA ILE A 444 19.55 31.51 -9.26
C ILE A 444 18.55 32.67 -9.36
N THR A 445 17.44 32.59 -8.61
CA THR A 445 16.41 33.64 -8.66
C THR A 445 16.90 34.98 -8.12
N ASP A 446 17.71 34.97 -7.05
CA ASP A 446 18.32 36.20 -6.51
C ASP A 446 19.35 36.81 -7.47
N ALA A 447 20.15 35.98 -8.13
CA ALA A 447 21.09 36.43 -9.15
C ALA A 447 20.37 37.02 -10.37
N ALA A 448 19.29 36.38 -10.85
CA ALA A 448 18.45 36.89 -11.92
C ALA A 448 17.83 38.26 -11.55
N ARG A 449 17.28 38.40 -10.34
CA ARG A 449 16.76 39.69 -9.85
C ARG A 449 17.83 40.77 -9.81
N ALA A 450 19.04 40.44 -9.34
CA ALA A 450 20.14 41.38 -9.22
C ALA A 450 20.58 41.98 -10.57
N ILE A 451 20.38 41.26 -11.67
CA ILE A 451 20.75 41.70 -13.01
C ILE A 451 19.58 42.28 -13.82
N SER A 452 18.40 42.44 -13.23
CA SER A 452 17.19 42.92 -13.94
C SER A 452 17.21 44.41 -14.31
N GLY A 453 18.16 45.20 -13.77
CA GLY A 453 18.18 46.66 -13.90
C GLY A 453 18.42 47.21 -15.32
N PRO A 454 18.23 48.54 -15.52
CA PRO A 454 18.43 49.24 -16.79
C PRO A 454 19.81 49.00 -17.43
N ARG A 455 19.84 48.77 -18.75
CA ARG A 455 21.06 48.53 -19.53
C ARG A 455 20.88 48.89 -21.01
N PRO A 456 21.97 49.03 -21.80
CA PRO A 456 21.87 49.14 -23.26
C PRO A 456 21.00 48.00 -23.84
N GLY A 457 20.04 48.34 -24.68
CA GLY A 457 19.06 47.40 -25.25
C GLY A 457 17.81 47.14 -24.37
N ALA A 458 17.83 47.52 -23.09
CA ALA A 458 16.70 47.41 -22.17
C ALA A 458 16.71 48.58 -21.14
N PRO A 459 16.35 49.82 -21.56
CA PRO A 459 16.46 51.01 -20.71
C PRO A 459 15.51 51.01 -19.50
N GLY A 460 14.42 50.26 -19.55
CA GLY A 460 13.52 50.02 -18.42
C GLY A 460 13.93 48.83 -17.54
N GLY A 461 15.05 48.17 -17.84
CA GLY A 461 15.40 46.86 -17.29
C GLY A 461 14.71 45.71 -18.01
N ILE A 462 15.05 44.48 -17.60
CA ILE A 462 14.46 43.24 -18.10
C ILE A 462 13.47 42.76 -17.02
N LEU A 463 12.19 43.09 -17.20
CA LEU A 463 11.14 42.91 -16.18
C LEU A 463 10.96 41.45 -15.77
N GLU A 464 11.15 40.52 -16.69
CA GLU A 464 11.03 39.09 -16.45
C GLU A 464 12.13 38.57 -15.51
N LEU A 465 13.32 39.17 -15.54
CA LEU A 465 14.38 38.86 -14.57
C LEU A 465 14.08 39.46 -13.19
N ALA A 466 13.27 40.51 -13.09
CA ALA A 466 12.80 41.05 -11.81
C ALA A 466 11.73 40.14 -11.16
N GLY A 467 10.95 39.42 -11.97
CA GLY A 467 10.00 38.39 -11.54
C GLY A 467 10.33 37.01 -12.12
N PRO A 468 11.41 36.33 -11.68
CA PRO A 468 11.89 35.10 -12.33
C PRO A 468 10.86 33.97 -12.39
N ALA A 469 9.86 33.97 -11.51
CA ALA A 469 8.76 32.99 -11.51
C ALA A 469 7.88 33.05 -12.77
N THR A 470 7.96 34.14 -13.55
CA THR A 470 7.23 34.31 -14.82
C THR A 470 7.97 33.71 -16.01
N LEU A 471 9.24 33.32 -15.84
CA LEU A 471 10.05 32.75 -16.91
C LEU A 471 9.71 31.25 -17.09
N PRO A 472 9.63 30.76 -18.34
CA PRO A 472 9.42 29.33 -18.58
C PRO A 472 10.64 28.48 -18.19
N VAL A 473 11.83 29.06 -18.21
CA VAL A 473 13.09 28.46 -17.77
C VAL A 473 13.99 29.50 -17.09
N LEU A 474 14.77 29.07 -16.10
CA LEU A 474 15.74 29.91 -15.38
C LEU A 474 17.17 29.65 -15.86
N PRO A 475 18.06 30.66 -15.78
CA PRO A 475 19.46 30.50 -16.19
C PRO A 475 20.25 29.63 -15.21
N THR A 476 21.28 28.96 -15.72
CA THR A 476 22.28 28.25 -14.92
C THR A 476 23.67 28.87 -15.12
N HIS A 477 24.69 28.31 -14.47
CA HIS A 477 26.05 28.84 -14.52
C HIS A 477 26.89 28.34 -15.70
N LEU A 478 26.37 27.37 -16.48
CA LEU A 478 27.05 26.81 -17.64
C LEU A 478 26.89 27.70 -18.89
N PRO A 479 27.92 27.84 -19.75
CA PRO A 479 27.84 28.64 -20.97
C PRO A 479 26.72 28.22 -21.92
N GLU A 480 26.63 26.95 -22.28
CA GLU A 480 25.67 26.45 -23.29
C GLU A 480 24.22 26.53 -22.79
N SER A 481 24.02 26.33 -21.47
CA SER A 481 22.73 26.52 -20.82
C SER A 481 22.25 27.97 -20.86
N TRP A 482 23.16 28.95 -20.85
CA TRP A 482 22.80 30.36 -20.91
C TRP A 482 22.18 30.73 -22.26
N GLU A 483 22.77 30.28 -23.36
CA GLU A 483 22.22 30.48 -24.70
C GLU A 483 20.83 29.86 -24.83
N ASN A 484 20.67 28.64 -24.32
CA ASN A 484 19.38 27.96 -24.28
C ASN A 484 18.36 28.71 -23.41
N PHE A 485 18.78 29.27 -22.27
CA PHE A 485 17.93 30.12 -21.44
C PHE A 485 17.42 31.33 -22.22
N VAL A 486 18.31 32.10 -22.87
CA VAL A 486 17.93 33.31 -23.62
C VAL A 486 16.95 32.99 -24.74
N ARG A 487 17.15 31.85 -25.43
CA ARG A 487 16.25 31.37 -26.49
C ARG A 487 14.91 30.89 -25.93
N CYS A 488 14.92 29.94 -25.00
CA CYS A 488 13.71 29.29 -24.50
C CYS A 488 12.83 30.22 -23.64
N SER A 489 13.41 31.27 -23.06
CA SER A 489 12.66 32.32 -22.37
C SER A 489 12.01 33.34 -23.32
N GLY A 490 12.37 33.34 -24.60
CA GLY A 490 11.93 34.36 -25.57
C GLY A 490 12.57 35.74 -25.36
N LEU A 491 13.49 35.87 -24.40
CA LEU A 491 14.10 37.15 -24.07
C LEU A 491 15.01 37.68 -25.19
N GLY A 492 15.71 36.79 -25.91
CA GLY A 492 16.57 37.18 -27.02
C GLY A 492 15.80 37.89 -28.15
N GLU A 493 14.57 37.45 -28.43
CA GLU A 493 13.70 38.08 -29.42
C GLU A 493 13.10 39.40 -28.91
N ARG A 494 12.76 39.44 -27.62
CA ARG A 494 12.16 40.62 -26.98
C ARG A 494 13.17 41.76 -26.77
N TYR A 495 14.43 41.42 -26.49
CA TYR A 495 15.51 42.38 -26.24
C TYR A 495 16.73 42.09 -27.14
N PRO A 496 16.62 42.28 -28.47
CA PRO A 496 17.65 41.88 -29.43
C PRO A 496 18.93 42.72 -29.35
N ALA A 497 18.88 43.90 -28.72
CA ALA A 497 20.00 44.82 -28.57
C ALA A 497 20.75 44.68 -27.23
N VAL A 498 20.35 43.73 -26.37
CA VAL A 498 21.04 43.46 -25.10
C VAL A 498 22.29 42.60 -25.37
N ASP A 499 23.42 43.00 -24.76
CA ASP A 499 24.61 42.16 -24.69
C ASP A 499 24.39 41.01 -23.70
N TRP A 500 23.97 39.86 -24.25
CA TRP A 500 23.65 38.66 -23.47
C TRP A 500 24.89 38.00 -22.86
N ASP A 501 26.08 38.17 -23.45
CA ASP A 501 27.34 37.64 -22.92
C ASP A 501 27.83 38.48 -21.74
N GLY A 502 27.77 39.81 -21.86
CA GLY A 502 28.02 40.73 -20.75
C GLY A 502 27.08 40.47 -19.57
N LEU A 503 25.79 40.23 -19.86
CA LEU A 503 24.77 39.91 -18.87
C LEU A 503 25.01 38.54 -18.20
N ARG A 504 25.51 37.54 -18.94
CA ARG A 504 25.98 36.27 -18.35
C ARG A 504 27.08 36.51 -17.33
N GLY A 505 28.04 37.38 -17.64
CA GLY A 505 29.10 37.78 -16.73
C GLY A 505 28.58 38.42 -15.44
N ASP A 506 27.58 39.31 -15.54
CA ASP A 506 26.89 39.90 -14.38
C ASP A 506 26.19 38.83 -13.54
N PHE A 507 25.45 37.92 -14.20
CA PHE A 507 24.74 36.83 -13.55
C PHE A 507 25.71 35.94 -12.77
N LEU A 508 26.82 35.51 -13.39
CA LEU A 508 27.82 34.68 -12.75
C LEU A 508 28.43 35.37 -11.54
N ARG A 509 28.74 36.67 -11.62
CA ARG A 509 29.22 37.45 -10.47
C ARG A 509 28.18 37.49 -9.35
N ALA A 510 26.91 37.71 -9.66
CA ALA A 510 25.83 37.73 -8.67
C ALA A 510 25.60 36.34 -8.05
N PHE A 511 25.55 35.28 -8.86
CA PHE A 511 25.36 33.89 -8.43
C PHE A 511 26.54 33.37 -7.60
N GLN A 512 27.77 33.78 -7.95
CA GLN A 512 29.00 33.45 -7.23
C GLN A 512 29.34 34.45 -6.12
N SER A 513 28.52 35.47 -5.87
CA SER A 513 28.67 36.31 -4.68
C SER A 513 28.35 35.44 -3.46
N ARG A 514 29.39 35.07 -2.70
CA ARG A 514 29.39 33.95 -1.73
C ARG A 514 29.44 34.40 -0.26
N PRO A 515 28.40 35.00 0.33
CA PRO A 515 28.18 34.89 1.76
C PRO A 515 27.97 33.41 2.11
N ARG A 516 28.59 32.94 3.20
CA ARG A 516 28.47 31.54 3.65
C ARG A 516 27.00 31.16 3.90
N GLU A 517 26.20 32.14 4.28
CA GLU A 517 24.76 32.04 4.55
C GLU A 517 23.95 31.66 3.30
N ARG A 518 24.35 32.11 2.10
CA ARG A 518 23.61 31.85 0.86
C ARG A 518 23.75 30.41 0.34
N LEU A 519 24.79 29.67 0.73
CA LEU A 519 24.88 28.25 0.36
C LEU A 519 23.87 27.40 1.12
N ARG A 520 23.41 27.84 2.30
CA ARG A 520 22.38 27.13 3.08
C ARG A 520 20.99 27.14 2.44
N THR A 521 20.79 27.95 1.40
CA THR A 521 19.52 28.01 0.67
C THR A 521 19.44 27.00 -0.47
N ASP A 522 20.53 26.26 -0.74
CA ASP A 522 20.52 25.18 -1.72
C ASP A 522 19.63 24.03 -1.18
N SER A 523 18.74 23.52 -2.02
CA SER A 523 17.88 22.38 -1.66
C SER A 523 18.43 21.09 -2.25
N VAL A 524 18.27 19.96 -1.58
CA VAL A 524 18.68 18.66 -2.11
C VAL A 524 17.75 18.20 -3.23
N ASN A 525 18.31 17.60 -4.27
CA ASN A 525 17.52 17.03 -5.36
C ASN A 525 16.65 15.88 -4.84
N ALA A 526 15.39 15.84 -5.29
CA ALA A 526 14.41 14.90 -4.79
C ALA A 526 14.88 13.44 -4.99
N GLY A 527 14.68 12.61 -3.97
CA GLY A 527 15.09 11.20 -3.98
C GLY A 527 16.58 10.93 -3.73
N LEU A 528 17.46 11.95 -3.67
CA LEU A 528 18.92 11.72 -3.60
C LEU A 528 19.32 10.84 -2.42
N ALA A 529 18.82 11.16 -1.22
CA ALA A 529 19.15 10.41 -0.01
C ALA A 529 18.74 8.94 -0.15
N ARG A 530 17.51 8.69 -0.63
CA ARG A 530 17.03 7.32 -0.83
C ARG A 530 17.86 6.57 -1.87
N PHE A 531 18.21 7.21 -2.98
CA PHE A 531 19.03 6.58 -4.01
C PHE A 531 20.45 6.26 -3.51
N VAL A 532 21.08 7.17 -2.76
CA VAL A 532 22.38 6.92 -2.12
C VAL A 532 22.31 5.68 -1.23
N TRP A 533 21.20 5.54 -0.49
CA TRP A 533 20.98 4.40 0.38
C TRP A 533 20.76 3.12 -0.38
N ASP A 534 19.97 3.14 -1.45
CA ASP A 534 19.75 1.98 -2.30
C ASP A 534 21.08 1.47 -2.90
N VAL A 535 22.00 2.38 -3.25
CA VAL A 535 23.37 2.02 -3.70
C VAL A 535 24.18 1.38 -2.58
N GLN A 536 24.16 1.96 -1.37
CA GLN A 536 24.90 1.42 -0.22
C GLN A 536 24.35 0.06 0.24
N ASP A 537 23.03 -0.11 0.23
CA ASP A 537 22.34 -1.36 0.55
C ASP A 537 22.67 -2.46 -0.47
N ALA A 538 22.76 -2.09 -1.75
CA ALA A 538 23.27 -2.95 -2.82
C ALA A 538 24.77 -3.32 -2.68
N GLY A 539 25.47 -2.80 -1.67
CA GLY A 539 26.89 -3.06 -1.39
C GLY A 539 27.85 -2.11 -2.12
N GLY A 540 27.32 -1.14 -2.85
CA GLY A 540 28.10 -0.12 -3.56
C GLY A 540 28.58 1.02 -2.66
N GLN A 541 29.31 1.94 -3.26
CA GLN A 541 29.75 3.20 -2.66
C GLN A 541 29.20 4.38 -3.46
N VAL A 542 28.89 5.49 -2.79
CA VAL A 542 28.56 6.76 -3.47
C VAL A 542 29.69 7.76 -3.27
N VAL A 543 30.10 8.38 -4.38
CA VAL A 543 31.13 9.42 -4.42
C VAL A 543 30.49 10.72 -4.93
N LEU A 544 30.36 11.70 -4.05
CA LEU A 544 29.87 13.03 -4.38
C LEU A 544 31.02 13.91 -4.83
N CYS A 545 30.91 14.55 -5.98
CA CYS A 545 31.93 15.44 -6.54
C CYS A 545 31.44 16.88 -6.59
N THR A 546 32.29 17.86 -6.30
CA THR A 546 31.95 19.28 -6.43
C THR A 546 33.14 20.10 -6.88
N ALA A 547 32.89 21.08 -7.75
CA ALA A 547 33.85 22.12 -8.13
C ALA A 547 33.87 23.31 -7.14
N ARG A 548 33.10 23.25 -6.04
CA ARG A 548 33.15 24.27 -4.97
C ARG A 548 34.55 24.34 -4.38
N LYS A 549 34.99 25.54 -3.99
CA LYS A 549 36.28 25.74 -3.31
C LYS A 549 36.32 24.95 -1.99
N GLU A 550 37.48 24.39 -1.66
CA GLU A 550 37.72 23.58 -0.45
C GLU A 550 37.18 24.20 0.86
N ARG A 551 37.26 25.52 1.01
CA ARG A 551 36.69 26.25 2.16
C ARG A 551 35.18 26.07 2.38
N PHE A 552 34.46 25.57 1.37
CA PHE A 552 33.03 25.28 1.42
C PHE A 552 32.71 23.80 1.66
N ARG A 553 33.71 22.92 1.81
CA ARG A 553 33.51 21.50 2.12
C ARG A 553 32.57 21.30 3.30
N GLY A 554 32.83 22.01 4.41
CA GLY A 554 32.06 21.86 5.65
C GLY A 554 30.57 22.17 5.46
N ILE A 555 30.22 23.27 4.81
CA ILE A 555 28.82 23.64 4.59
C ILE A 555 28.11 22.72 3.59
N THR A 556 28.81 22.25 2.55
CA THR A 556 28.24 21.26 1.62
C THR A 556 27.98 19.93 2.33
N ALA A 557 28.92 19.46 3.17
CA ALA A 557 28.76 18.25 3.96
C ALA A 557 27.64 18.38 5.00
N GLU A 558 27.52 19.53 5.68
CA GLU A 558 26.41 19.84 6.60
C GLU A 558 25.06 19.72 5.88
N LEU A 559 24.90 20.33 4.70
CA LEU A 559 23.65 20.27 3.93
C LEU A 559 23.28 18.85 3.48
N LEU A 560 24.26 18.09 3.01
CA LEU A 560 24.07 16.69 2.63
C LEU A 560 23.70 15.84 3.85
N ALA A 561 24.34 16.07 5.00
CA ALA A 561 24.04 15.38 6.25
C ALA A 561 22.62 15.67 6.76
N GLU A 562 22.21 16.95 6.76
CA GLU A 562 20.85 17.37 7.10
C GLU A 562 19.79 16.72 6.20
N ALA A 563 20.16 16.43 4.96
CA ALA A 563 19.31 15.76 3.99
C ALA A 563 19.36 14.22 4.02
N GLY A 564 20.09 13.62 4.96
CA GLY A 564 20.18 12.16 5.10
C GLY A 564 21.31 11.49 4.31
N VAL A 565 22.32 12.27 3.88
CA VAL A 565 23.52 11.81 3.18
C VAL A 565 24.80 12.18 3.97
N PRO A 566 24.95 11.79 5.26
CA PRO A 566 26.04 12.27 6.10
C PRO A 566 27.42 11.70 5.76
N ASP A 567 27.49 10.48 5.24
CA ASP A 567 28.74 9.71 5.11
C ASP A 567 29.17 9.44 3.66
N ALA A 568 28.53 10.09 2.67
CA ALA A 568 28.98 9.95 1.29
C ALA A 568 30.37 10.58 1.11
N THR A 569 31.23 9.92 0.32
CA THR A 569 32.59 10.40 0.04
C THR A 569 32.49 11.71 -0.74
N LEU A 570 32.80 12.85 -0.13
CA LEU A 570 32.79 14.16 -0.78
C LEU A 570 34.17 14.52 -1.36
N LEU A 571 34.31 14.45 -2.68
CA LEU A 571 35.47 14.92 -3.41
C LEU A 571 35.29 16.38 -3.83
N VAL A 572 36.21 17.23 -3.38
CA VAL A 572 36.35 18.59 -3.88
C VAL A 572 37.37 18.60 -5.01
N VAL A 573 36.95 19.06 -6.19
CA VAL A 573 37.78 19.17 -7.39
C VAL A 573 38.31 20.61 -7.46
N PRO A 574 39.62 20.84 -7.30
CA PRO A 574 40.19 22.17 -7.36
C PRO A 574 40.12 22.70 -8.80
N SER A 575 39.72 23.97 -8.96
CA SER A 575 39.85 24.66 -10.24
C SER A 575 41.33 25.04 -10.45
N GLU A 576 42.08 24.21 -11.17
CA GLU A 576 43.40 24.58 -11.67
C GLU A 576 43.25 25.38 -12.97
N VAL A 577 43.98 26.50 -13.09
CA VAL A 577 43.82 27.43 -14.24
C VAL A 577 44.30 26.79 -15.57
N SER A 578 45.10 25.74 -15.51
CA SER A 578 45.78 25.13 -16.66
C SER A 578 45.17 23.82 -17.17
N ARG A 579 44.19 23.23 -16.47
CA ARG A 579 43.59 21.93 -16.84
C ARG A 579 42.06 21.98 -16.75
N PRO A 580 41.32 21.32 -17.67
CA PRO A 580 39.86 21.19 -17.56
C PRO A 580 39.45 20.50 -16.26
N ILE A 581 38.40 21.01 -15.60
CA ILE A 581 37.89 20.45 -14.33
C ILE A 581 37.45 19.00 -14.51
N ALA A 582 36.85 18.67 -15.66
CA ALA A 582 36.43 17.32 -16.03
C ALA A 582 37.58 16.28 -15.96
N GLU A 583 38.77 16.62 -16.48
CA GLU A 583 39.94 15.73 -16.44
C GLU A 583 40.45 15.52 -15.00
N VAL A 584 40.52 16.60 -14.22
CA VAL A 584 40.97 16.53 -12.81
C VAL A 584 39.97 15.73 -11.97
N LYS A 585 38.67 15.84 -12.27
CA LYS A 585 37.60 15.06 -11.64
C LYS A 585 37.78 13.57 -11.89
N ALA A 586 37.94 13.14 -13.14
CA ALA A 586 38.16 11.73 -13.49
C ALA A 586 39.44 11.16 -12.84
N GLU A 587 40.53 11.93 -12.84
CA GLU A 587 41.80 11.53 -12.21
C GLU A 587 41.66 11.28 -10.70
N ARG A 588 40.92 12.15 -9.99
CA ARG A 588 40.68 12.01 -8.55
C ARG A 588 39.77 10.83 -8.21
N ILE A 589 38.77 10.54 -9.05
CA ILE A 589 37.90 9.38 -8.87
C ILE A 589 38.72 8.09 -9.02
N ARG A 590 39.59 8.01 -10.03
CA ARG A 590 40.51 6.87 -10.26
C ARG A 590 41.42 6.60 -9.07
N ALA A 591 41.90 7.64 -8.41
CA ALA A 591 42.74 7.51 -7.21
C ALA A 591 42.05 6.83 -6.03
N LEU A 592 40.71 6.68 -6.04
CA LEU A 592 39.97 5.96 -5.01
C LEU A 592 40.01 4.43 -5.16
N GLY A 593 40.45 3.89 -6.30
CA GLY A 593 40.50 2.44 -6.53
C GLY A 593 39.12 1.76 -6.57
N VAL A 594 38.10 2.49 -7.01
CA VAL A 594 36.72 2.00 -7.15
C VAL A 594 36.39 1.63 -8.59
N ASP A 595 35.35 0.81 -8.77
CA ASP A 595 34.78 0.50 -10.09
C ASP A 595 33.54 1.37 -10.36
N VAL A 596 33.67 2.39 -11.20
CA VAL A 596 32.57 3.34 -11.44
C VAL A 596 31.54 2.73 -12.38
N VAL A 597 30.35 2.41 -11.85
CA VAL A 597 29.26 1.80 -12.65
C VAL A 597 28.36 2.84 -13.32
N ALA A 598 28.29 4.05 -12.77
CA ALA A 598 27.49 5.16 -13.28
C ALA A 598 28.03 6.52 -12.82
N VAL A 599 27.85 7.54 -13.67
CA VAL A 599 28.19 8.94 -13.40
C VAL A 599 26.98 9.83 -13.67
N PHE A 600 26.55 10.57 -12.65
CA PHE A 600 25.47 11.55 -12.70
C PHE A 600 26.06 12.96 -12.68
N ASP A 601 25.76 13.75 -13.70
CA ASP A 601 26.31 15.09 -13.86
C ASP A 601 25.41 15.93 -14.77
N ASP A 602 25.31 17.23 -14.54
CA ASP A 602 24.65 18.15 -15.47
C ASP A 602 25.55 18.48 -16.67
N GLU A 603 26.88 18.48 -16.50
CA GLU A 603 27.87 18.84 -17.52
C GLU A 603 28.31 17.65 -18.39
N GLY A 604 28.13 17.77 -19.70
CA GLY A 604 28.51 16.71 -20.65
C GLY A 604 30.01 16.38 -20.69
N GLU A 605 30.88 17.38 -20.59
CA GLU A 605 32.34 17.17 -20.59
C GLU A 605 32.81 16.33 -19.40
N SER A 606 32.25 16.57 -18.22
CA SER A 606 32.54 15.82 -17.00
C SER A 606 32.11 14.36 -17.11
N ARG A 607 30.94 14.07 -17.68
CA ARG A 607 30.50 12.67 -17.95
C ARG A 607 31.40 11.96 -18.95
N ALA A 608 31.75 12.64 -20.04
CA ALA A 608 32.62 12.09 -21.08
C ALA A 608 34.01 11.75 -20.54
N ALA A 609 34.59 12.62 -19.70
CA ALA A 609 35.89 12.39 -19.07
C ALA A 609 35.88 11.18 -18.12
N VAL A 610 34.85 11.03 -17.28
CA VAL A 610 34.72 9.86 -16.40
C VAL A 610 34.51 8.59 -17.22
N ARG A 611 33.66 8.61 -18.24
CA ARG A 611 33.43 7.43 -19.10
C ARG A 611 34.69 7.01 -19.87
N ALA A 612 35.51 7.96 -20.30
CA ALA A 612 36.78 7.66 -20.97
C ALA A 612 37.76 6.90 -20.05
N GLU A 613 37.74 7.19 -18.75
CA GLU A 613 38.56 6.50 -17.75
C GLU A 613 37.95 5.16 -17.30
N PHE A 614 36.62 5.10 -17.19
CA PHE A 614 35.87 3.95 -16.68
C PHE A 614 34.91 3.40 -17.74
N GLY A 615 35.44 2.77 -18.79
CA GLY A 615 34.72 2.48 -20.05
C GLY A 615 33.28 1.93 -19.98
N ASP A 616 32.93 1.17 -18.94
CA ASP A 616 31.59 0.58 -18.75
C ASP A 616 30.62 1.45 -17.92
N ALA A 617 31.08 2.59 -17.40
CA ALA A 617 30.28 3.52 -16.61
C ALA A 617 29.11 4.07 -17.44
N LEU A 618 27.89 3.99 -16.87
CA LEU A 618 26.70 4.58 -17.50
C LEU A 618 26.71 6.11 -17.31
N PRO A 619 26.76 6.92 -18.38
CA PRO A 619 26.58 8.36 -18.26
C PRO A 619 25.10 8.70 -18.06
N VAL A 620 24.80 9.52 -17.05
CA VAL A 620 23.45 9.98 -16.75
C VAL A 620 23.45 11.50 -16.62
N ALA A 621 22.72 12.17 -17.51
CA ALA A 621 22.52 13.62 -17.48
C ALA A 621 21.42 13.97 -16.47
N VAL A 622 21.69 14.95 -15.60
CA VAL A 622 20.69 15.48 -14.67
C VAL A 622 20.17 16.82 -15.19
N GLU A 623 18.91 16.85 -15.63
CA GLU A 623 18.23 18.03 -16.18
C GLU A 623 17.06 18.42 -15.27
N ILE A 624 17.25 19.47 -14.46
CA ILE A 624 16.25 19.91 -13.49
C ILE A 624 15.12 20.68 -14.20
N PRO A 625 13.85 20.27 -14.05
CA PRO A 625 12.71 20.96 -14.65
C PRO A 625 12.66 22.44 -14.25
N GLY A 626 12.44 23.32 -15.23
CA GLY A 626 12.43 24.78 -15.03
C GLY A 626 13.80 25.44 -15.01
N LEU A 627 14.90 24.69 -15.11
CA LEU A 627 16.25 25.23 -15.35
C LEU A 627 16.69 24.96 -16.79
N ALA A 628 17.49 25.86 -17.37
CA ALA A 628 18.03 25.67 -18.71
C ALA A 628 19.13 24.59 -18.73
N ALA A 629 18.92 23.53 -19.53
CA ALA A 629 19.89 22.47 -19.77
C ALA A 629 20.87 22.82 -20.91
N GLN A 630 22.03 22.15 -20.96
CA GLN A 630 22.98 22.27 -22.09
C GLN A 630 22.37 21.71 -23.39
N ARG A 631 21.59 20.62 -23.27
CA ARG A 631 20.88 19.97 -24.36
C ARG A 631 19.71 20.83 -24.82
N ARG A 632 19.44 20.84 -26.12
CA ARG A 632 18.18 21.41 -26.64
C ARG A 632 17.02 20.46 -26.30
N PRO A 633 15.82 20.95 -25.95
CA PRO A 633 14.70 20.09 -25.52
C PRO A 633 14.43 18.87 -26.42
N ASP A 634 14.63 19.01 -27.74
CA ASP A 634 14.36 17.97 -28.74
C ASP A 634 15.62 17.24 -29.29
N ALA A 635 16.82 17.58 -28.81
CA ALA A 635 18.05 16.92 -29.24
C ALA A 635 18.41 15.77 -28.29
N PRO A 636 18.94 14.62 -28.76
CA PRO A 636 19.51 13.63 -27.85
C PRO A 636 20.71 14.21 -27.08
N ALA A 637 21.04 13.64 -25.93
CA ALA A 637 22.28 13.99 -25.23
C ALA A 637 23.47 13.61 -26.11
N ALA A 638 24.44 14.50 -26.25
CA ALA A 638 25.56 14.35 -27.19
C ALA A 638 26.49 13.16 -26.85
N ASP A 639 26.42 12.65 -25.62
CA ASP A 639 27.22 11.55 -25.05
C ASP A 639 26.43 10.23 -24.89
N ASP A 640 25.27 10.11 -25.57
CA ASP A 640 24.30 9.03 -25.41
C ASP A 640 23.81 8.85 -23.95
N ALA A 641 23.94 9.90 -23.13
CA ALA A 641 23.52 9.84 -21.74
C ALA A 641 22.01 9.68 -21.63
N ALA A 642 21.61 8.83 -20.69
CA ALA A 642 20.22 8.80 -20.26
C ALA A 642 19.92 10.05 -19.43
N VAL A 643 18.70 10.58 -19.51
CA VAL A 643 18.32 11.83 -18.83
C VAL A 643 17.40 11.53 -17.65
N ILE A 644 17.71 12.14 -16.50
CA ILE A 644 16.85 12.16 -15.32
C ILE A 644 16.65 13.59 -14.83
N ALA A 645 15.55 13.84 -14.12
CA ALA A 645 15.28 15.10 -13.44
C ALA A 645 15.55 15.02 -11.93
N THR A 646 15.20 13.88 -11.33
CA THR A 646 15.33 13.61 -9.90
C THR A 646 15.91 12.21 -9.68
N PHE A 647 16.29 11.88 -8.45
CA PHE A 647 16.76 10.55 -8.06
C PHE A 647 15.61 9.65 -7.57
N GLU A 648 14.36 9.99 -7.87
CA GLU A 648 13.21 9.21 -7.48
C GLU A 648 12.93 8.08 -8.47
N THR A 649 12.63 6.90 -7.93
CA THR A 649 12.11 5.75 -8.67
C THR A 649 10.62 5.58 -8.43
N ARG A 650 9.93 4.90 -9.34
CA ARG A 650 8.51 4.55 -9.19
C ARG A 650 8.41 3.33 -8.27
N PRO A 651 7.58 3.39 -7.21
CA PRO A 651 7.35 2.24 -6.34
C PRO A 651 6.65 1.07 -7.06
N SER A 652 5.87 1.33 -8.14
CA SER A 652 5.05 0.33 -8.83
C SER A 652 4.98 0.56 -10.35
N ALA A 653 4.96 -0.53 -11.13
CA ALA A 653 4.77 -0.50 -12.58
C ALA A 653 3.27 -0.55 -12.95
N PRO A 654 2.79 0.22 -13.95
CA PRO A 654 1.38 0.22 -14.38
C PRO A 654 0.83 -1.19 -14.66
N GLY A 655 -0.47 -1.43 -14.41
CA GLY A 655 -1.18 -2.63 -14.88
C GLY A 655 -1.65 -3.63 -13.80
N GLY A 656 -2.45 -3.15 -12.83
CA GLY A 656 -3.17 -3.99 -11.86
C GLY A 656 -2.33 -4.53 -10.69
N PRO A 657 -2.96 -5.28 -9.76
CA PRO A 657 -2.30 -5.83 -8.57
C PRO A 657 -1.12 -6.75 -8.90
N LYS A 658 0.05 -6.49 -8.31
CA LYS A 658 1.27 -7.31 -8.50
C LYS A 658 1.93 -7.61 -7.15
N LEU A 659 2.78 -8.63 -7.14
CA LEU A 659 3.68 -8.89 -6.02
C LEU A 659 4.96 -8.05 -6.18
N SER A 660 5.54 -7.60 -5.07
CA SER A 660 6.79 -6.83 -5.08
C SER A 660 7.98 -7.65 -5.61
N ASN A 661 7.97 -8.97 -5.37
CA ASN A 661 9.09 -9.90 -5.58
C ASN A 661 10.38 -9.53 -4.82
N THR A 662 10.30 -8.58 -3.87
CA THR A 662 11.42 -8.16 -3.02
C THR A 662 11.82 -9.24 -2.02
N HIS A 663 13.05 -9.13 -1.50
CA HIS A 663 13.60 -10.08 -0.51
C HIS A 663 13.62 -9.51 0.91
N SER A 664 13.62 -8.18 1.05
CA SER A 664 13.61 -7.47 2.32
C SER A 664 12.63 -6.31 2.29
N LEU A 665 12.18 -5.87 3.48
CA LEU A 665 11.46 -4.62 3.62
C LEU A 665 12.33 -3.41 3.26
N GLU A 666 13.65 -3.55 3.30
CA GLU A 666 14.63 -2.52 2.90
C GLU A 666 14.49 -2.13 1.43
N GLU A 667 14.18 -3.10 0.56
CA GLU A 667 14.00 -2.90 -0.88
C GLU A 667 12.69 -2.18 -1.22
N LEU A 668 11.79 -2.00 -0.24
CA LEU A 668 10.54 -1.27 -0.42
C LEU A 668 10.68 0.20 0.00
N GLN A 669 10.10 1.09 -0.79
CA GLN A 669 9.92 2.50 -0.42
C GLN A 669 8.74 2.66 0.55
N ILE A 670 8.84 2.13 1.76
CA ILE A 670 7.74 2.04 2.74
C ILE A 670 7.02 3.39 2.95
N GLY A 671 7.76 4.51 2.96
CA GLY A 671 7.19 5.85 3.12
C GLY A 671 6.31 6.31 1.96
N ALA A 672 6.46 5.72 0.77
CA ALA A 672 5.69 6.01 -0.43
C ALA A 672 4.52 5.03 -0.64
N MET A 673 4.43 3.97 0.15
CA MET A 673 3.41 2.92 -0.02
C MET A 673 2.09 3.29 0.64
N ARG A 674 1.00 2.96 -0.04
CA ARG A 674 -0.36 3.15 0.46
C ARG A 674 -0.69 2.08 1.49
N ARG A 675 -1.38 2.50 2.56
CA ARG A 675 -1.80 1.62 3.66
C ARG A 675 -3.18 1.00 3.43
N ASN A 676 -3.97 1.64 2.55
CA ASN A 676 -5.29 1.21 2.08
C ASN A 676 -6.18 0.57 3.17
N ARG A 677 -6.47 1.31 4.25
CA ARG A 677 -7.19 0.75 5.41
C ARG A 677 -8.59 0.26 5.06
N LEU A 678 -9.22 0.93 4.10
CA LEU A 678 -10.56 0.61 3.66
C LEU A 678 -10.64 -0.76 2.97
N ALA A 679 -9.54 -1.32 2.44
CA ALA A 679 -9.50 -2.65 1.85
C ALA A 679 -10.02 -3.75 2.80
N GLY A 680 -9.82 -3.60 4.11
CA GLY A 680 -10.35 -4.53 5.11
C GLY A 680 -11.88 -4.61 5.17
N ARG A 681 -12.60 -3.60 4.65
CA ARG A 681 -14.07 -3.60 4.56
C ARG A 681 -14.59 -4.38 3.35
N TRP A 682 -13.70 -4.69 2.42
CA TRP A 682 -13.95 -5.43 1.19
C TRP A 682 -13.38 -6.85 1.25
N ALA A 683 -13.23 -7.36 2.48
CA ALA A 683 -12.71 -8.68 2.73
C ALA A 683 -13.63 -9.78 2.18
N VAL A 684 -13.02 -10.86 1.71
CA VAL A 684 -13.72 -12.09 1.37
C VAL A 684 -13.85 -12.96 2.61
N HIS A 685 -15.03 -13.53 2.84
CA HIS A 685 -15.27 -14.49 3.91
C HIS A 685 -15.64 -15.85 3.32
N LEU A 686 -14.67 -16.78 3.36
CA LEU A 686 -14.86 -18.13 2.83
C LEU A 686 -15.74 -18.97 3.75
N THR A 687 -16.51 -19.87 3.16
CA THR A 687 -17.08 -21.01 3.90
C THR A 687 -16.03 -22.09 4.14
N GLU A 688 -16.40 -23.06 4.97
CA GLU A 688 -15.61 -24.27 5.18
C GLU A 688 -15.43 -25.05 3.87
N GLY A 689 -16.50 -25.19 3.07
CA GLY A 689 -16.44 -25.84 1.76
C GLY A 689 -15.56 -25.12 0.74
N GLU A 690 -15.62 -23.78 0.66
CA GLU A 690 -14.73 -23.01 -0.23
C GLU A 690 -13.27 -23.07 0.23
N THR A 691 -13.03 -23.02 1.54
CA THR A 691 -11.68 -23.23 2.09
C THR A 691 -11.15 -24.60 1.69
N GLN A 692 -11.93 -25.66 1.89
CA GLN A 692 -11.53 -27.02 1.55
C GLN A 692 -11.27 -27.17 0.05
N SER A 693 -12.11 -26.58 -0.81
CA SER A 693 -11.91 -26.59 -2.26
C SER A 693 -10.57 -25.99 -2.70
N ILE A 694 -10.16 -24.86 -2.09
CA ILE A 694 -8.85 -24.25 -2.38
C ILE A 694 -7.71 -25.19 -1.94
N VAL A 695 -7.82 -25.77 -0.75
CA VAL A 695 -6.83 -26.73 -0.23
C VAL A 695 -6.72 -27.95 -1.13
N ASP A 696 -7.85 -28.54 -1.52
CA ASP A 696 -7.92 -29.71 -2.40
C ASP A 696 -7.31 -29.41 -3.77
N SER A 697 -7.57 -28.23 -4.34
CA SER A 697 -6.96 -27.79 -5.59
C SER A 697 -5.42 -27.73 -5.49
N ILE A 698 -4.89 -27.15 -4.41
CA ILE A 698 -3.45 -27.06 -4.15
C ILE A 698 -2.84 -28.46 -4.00
N VAL A 699 -3.47 -29.35 -3.22
CA VAL A 699 -3.00 -30.72 -2.98
C VAL A 699 -3.06 -31.55 -4.26
N ALA A 700 -4.14 -31.46 -5.04
CA ALA A 700 -4.27 -32.18 -6.29
C ALA A 700 -3.23 -31.74 -7.34
N ASP A 701 -2.96 -30.43 -7.45
CA ASP A 701 -1.90 -29.93 -8.33
C ASP A 701 -0.50 -30.43 -7.89
N THR A 702 -0.26 -30.41 -6.58
CA THR A 702 0.96 -30.91 -5.94
C THR A 702 1.19 -32.38 -6.28
N ASP A 703 0.19 -33.23 -6.08
CA ASP A 703 0.28 -34.67 -6.35
C ASP A 703 0.51 -34.96 -7.85
N ARG A 704 -0.19 -34.24 -8.75
CA ARG A 704 0.03 -34.35 -10.20
C ARG A 704 1.47 -34.00 -10.58
N ALA A 705 2.05 -32.97 -10.00
CA ALA A 705 3.43 -32.58 -10.30
C ALA A 705 4.47 -33.53 -9.70
N ALA A 706 4.22 -34.04 -8.50
CA ALA A 706 5.05 -35.07 -7.89
C ALA A 706 5.09 -36.33 -8.75
N GLN A 707 3.92 -36.80 -9.22
CA GLN A 707 3.80 -37.96 -10.10
C GLN A 707 4.58 -37.78 -11.42
N ARG A 708 4.46 -36.61 -12.07
CA ARG A 708 5.25 -36.31 -13.28
C ARG A 708 6.75 -36.33 -13.00
N THR A 709 7.17 -35.81 -11.86
CA THR A 709 8.58 -35.74 -11.46
C THR A 709 9.14 -37.14 -11.17
N GLY A 710 8.41 -37.95 -10.39
CA GLY A 710 8.76 -39.33 -10.07
C GLY A 710 8.84 -40.21 -11.31
N ARG A 711 7.79 -40.22 -12.16
CA ARG A 711 7.80 -40.98 -13.43
C ARG A 711 8.96 -40.59 -14.34
N GLY A 712 9.25 -39.30 -14.44
CA GLY A 712 10.39 -38.82 -15.22
C GLY A 712 11.74 -39.30 -14.68
N ALA A 713 11.87 -39.48 -13.37
CA ALA A 713 13.07 -40.04 -12.75
C ALA A 713 13.17 -41.56 -12.96
N ILE A 714 12.08 -42.31 -12.71
CA ILE A 714 12.01 -43.75 -12.96
C ILE A 714 12.45 -44.09 -14.39
N ALA A 715 11.84 -43.43 -15.38
CA ALA A 715 12.14 -43.66 -16.79
C ALA A 715 13.59 -43.27 -17.15
N LYS A 716 14.13 -42.21 -16.54
CA LYS A 716 15.49 -41.74 -16.83
C LYS A 716 16.57 -42.70 -16.31
N PHE A 717 16.33 -43.36 -15.17
CA PHE A 717 17.31 -44.21 -14.49
C PHE A 717 17.01 -45.71 -14.63
N GLY A 718 15.98 -46.10 -15.38
CA GLY A 718 15.65 -47.51 -15.65
C GLY A 718 15.25 -48.28 -14.38
N LEU A 719 14.56 -47.63 -13.44
CA LEU A 719 14.17 -48.27 -12.17
C LEU A 719 13.04 -49.30 -12.32
N ASP A 720 12.32 -49.31 -13.45
CA ASP A 720 11.30 -50.32 -13.74
C ASP A 720 11.93 -51.70 -14.03
N GLU A 721 13.19 -51.73 -14.49
CA GLU A 721 13.93 -52.94 -14.83
C GLU A 721 14.76 -53.47 -13.66
N GLU A 722 15.35 -52.56 -12.87
CA GLU A 722 16.22 -52.88 -11.73
C GLU A 722 15.87 -52.01 -10.50
N PRO A 723 14.73 -52.28 -9.83
CA PRO A 723 14.23 -51.44 -8.72
C PRO A 723 15.10 -51.52 -7.45
N ASP A 724 15.89 -52.59 -7.28
CA ASP A 724 16.72 -52.84 -6.10
C ASP A 724 18.17 -52.33 -6.25
N ASP A 725 18.51 -51.72 -7.39
CA ASP A 725 19.85 -51.13 -7.59
C ASP A 725 19.97 -49.82 -6.79
N VAL A 726 20.60 -49.94 -5.61
CA VAL A 726 20.86 -48.82 -4.68
C VAL A 726 21.54 -47.63 -5.37
N GLU A 727 22.45 -47.87 -6.31
CA GLU A 727 23.17 -46.80 -7.00
C GLU A 727 22.25 -46.04 -7.96
N ARG A 728 21.39 -46.74 -8.70
CA ARG A 728 20.36 -46.11 -9.55
C ARG A 728 19.32 -45.36 -8.72
N VAL A 729 18.89 -45.94 -7.59
CA VAL A 729 17.95 -45.30 -6.67
C VAL A 729 18.55 -44.00 -6.11
N LEU A 730 19.79 -44.01 -5.64
CA LEU A 730 20.47 -42.81 -5.14
C LEU A 730 20.64 -41.75 -6.25
N ALA A 731 20.96 -42.15 -7.49
CA ALA A 731 21.04 -41.21 -8.61
C ALA A 731 19.67 -40.59 -8.96
N ALA A 732 18.59 -41.39 -8.91
CA ALA A 732 17.22 -40.93 -9.13
C ALA A 732 16.75 -39.99 -8.02
N LEU A 733 17.02 -40.32 -6.75
CA LEU A 733 16.76 -39.46 -5.60
C LEU A 733 17.47 -38.11 -5.74
N HIS A 734 18.76 -38.10 -6.10
CA HIS A 734 19.50 -36.86 -6.35
C HIS A 734 18.84 -36.04 -7.45
N HIS A 735 18.43 -36.68 -8.54
CA HIS A 735 17.74 -36.02 -9.64
C HIS A 735 16.44 -35.35 -9.20
N VAL A 736 15.62 -36.04 -8.40
CA VAL A 736 14.34 -35.53 -7.87
C VAL A 736 14.58 -34.36 -6.90
N LEU A 737 15.43 -34.54 -5.89
CA LEU A 737 15.68 -33.53 -4.86
C LEU A 737 16.28 -32.23 -5.42
N THR A 738 17.04 -32.32 -6.52
CA THR A 738 17.69 -31.17 -7.16
C THR A 738 16.91 -30.57 -8.34
N ARG A 739 15.62 -30.91 -8.50
CA ARG A 739 14.73 -30.29 -9.49
C ARG A 739 14.52 -28.80 -9.18
N LYS A 740 14.38 -27.98 -10.24
CA LYS A 740 14.15 -26.52 -10.13
C LYS A 740 12.97 -26.14 -9.23
N GLN A 741 11.98 -27.02 -9.08
CA GLN A 741 10.82 -26.77 -8.23
C GLN A 741 11.11 -26.91 -6.72
N PHE A 742 12.23 -27.54 -6.34
CA PHE A 742 12.63 -27.73 -4.94
C PHE A 742 13.91 -26.97 -4.59
N ILE A 743 14.90 -26.98 -5.50
CA ILE A 743 16.23 -26.45 -5.21
C ILE A 743 16.24 -24.92 -5.15
N LYS A 744 16.97 -24.38 -4.18
CA LYS A 744 17.37 -22.97 -4.10
C LYS A 744 18.89 -22.88 -4.31
N GLY A 745 19.32 -22.06 -5.25
CA GLY A 745 20.75 -21.90 -5.58
C GLY A 745 21.29 -22.97 -6.53
N SER A 746 22.62 -23.12 -6.55
CA SER A 746 23.32 -24.01 -7.49
C SER A 746 23.22 -25.48 -7.11
N ARG A 747 23.05 -26.38 -8.10
CA ARG A 747 23.16 -27.84 -7.92
C ARG A 747 24.54 -28.27 -7.42
N ALA A 748 25.58 -27.46 -7.62
CA ALA A 748 26.93 -27.75 -7.17
C ALA A 748 27.08 -27.76 -5.63
N ASN A 749 26.12 -27.17 -4.91
CA ASN A 749 26.10 -27.12 -3.45
C ASN A 749 25.62 -28.43 -2.81
N TYR A 750 24.92 -29.28 -3.56
CA TYR A 750 24.46 -30.59 -3.10
C TYR A 750 24.70 -31.65 -4.18
N ARG A 751 25.84 -32.33 -4.09
CA ARG A 751 26.32 -33.28 -5.11
C ARG A 751 25.78 -34.67 -4.82
N LEU A 752 25.92 -35.58 -5.80
CA LEU A 752 25.53 -36.98 -5.59
C LEU A 752 26.30 -37.61 -4.42
N ALA A 753 27.57 -37.27 -4.24
CA ALA A 753 28.36 -37.72 -3.10
C ALA A 753 27.80 -37.27 -1.73
N ASP A 754 27.22 -36.06 -1.67
CA ASP A 754 26.54 -35.59 -0.46
C ASP A 754 25.28 -36.42 -0.18
N LEU A 755 24.49 -36.71 -1.21
CA LEU A 755 23.32 -37.58 -1.05
C LEU A 755 23.71 -39.00 -0.62
N LYS A 756 24.79 -39.57 -1.17
CA LYS A 756 25.26 -40.89 -0.75
C LYS A 756 25.59 -40.90 0.74
N ARG A 757 26.38 -39.93 1.21
CA ARG A 757 26.66 -39.74 2.64
C ARG A 757 25.38 -39.66 3.48
N ASP A 758 24.38 -38.93 2.98
CA ASP A 758 23.17 -38.61 3.73
C ASP A 758 22.12 -39.73 3.74
N ALA A 759 22.03 -40.53 2.66
CA ALA A 759 20.90 -41.42 2.40
C ALA A 759 21.25 -42.87 2.07
N GLU A 760 22.52 -43.23 1.83
CA GLU A 760 22.88 -44.60 1.45
C GLU A 760 22.48 -45.64 2.52
N THR A 761 22.80 -45.36 3.78
CA THR A 761 22.48 -46.24 4.92
C THR A 761 20.97 -46.54 5.02
N PRO A 762 20.07 -45.53 5.12
CA PRO A 762 18.63 -45.81 5.18
C PRO A 762 18.09 -46.45 3.89
N VAL A 763 18.61 -46.10 2.71
CA VAL A 763 18.19 -46.74 1.44
C VAL A 763 18.51 -48.23 1.43
N ARG A 764 19.72 -48.63 1.87
CA ARG A 764 20.09 -50.04 1.99
C ARG A 764 19.25 -50.79 3.03
N ALA A 765 18.80 -50.09 4.07
CA ALA A 765 17.96 -50.66 5.12
C ALA A 765 16.47 -50.69 4.76
N GLY A 766 16.04 -50.08 3.65
CA GLY A 766 14.62 -49.93 3.31
C GLY A 766 13.86 -48.99 4.25
N GLU A 767 14.56 -48.07 4.91
CA GLU A 767 14.01 -47.12 5.88
C GLU A 767 13.76 -45.74 5.24
N PRO A 768 12.78 -44.96 5.72
CA PRO A 768 12.60 -43.59 5.28
C PRO A 768 13.87 -42.75 5.47
N ILE A 769 14.15 -41.86 4.51
CA ILE A 769 15.31 -40.95 4.61
C ILE A 769 14.92 -39.77 5.51
N ASP A 770 15.69 -39.56 6.59
CA ASP A 770 15.52 -38.40 7.45
C ASP A 770 15.85 -37.10 6.71
N VAL A 771 14.91 -36.16 6.74
CA VAL A 771 15.08 -34.81 6.21
C VAL A 771 14.97 -33.83 7.36
N VAL A 772 15.99 -32.99 7.56
CA VAL A 772 15.98 -32.01 8.66
C VAL A 772 15.85 -30.61 8.09
N LEU A 773 14.94 -29.84 8.68
CA LEU A 773 14.65 -28.46 8.31
C LEU A 773 14.59 -27.60 9.58
N LEU A 774 15.42 -26.56 9.62
CA LEU A 774 15.36 -25.53 10.65
C LEU A 774 14.56 -24.33 10.12
N GLY A 775 13.48 -23.98 10.80
CA GLY A 775 12.65 -22.84 10.41
C GLY A 775 11.26 -22.86 11.04
N PHE A 776 10.35 -22.07 10.48
CA PHE A 776 9.00 -21.88 11.02
C PHE A 776 8.99 -21.44 12.51
N PRO A 777 9.76 -20.40 12.91
CA PRO A 777 9.86 -20.00 14.30
C PRO A 777 8.54 -19.48 14.87
N VAL A 778 8.03 -18.41 14.24
CA VAL A 778 6.76 -17.71 14.44
C VAL A 778 6.57 -16.79 13.23
N LYS A 779 5.33 -16.36 12.96
CA LYS A 779 5.01 -15.34 11.95
C LYS A 779 5.58 -13.98 12.36
N GLN A 780 6.30 -13.29 11.47
CA GLN A 780 6.92 -11.99 11.76
C GLN A 780 5.91 -10.83 11.62
N CYS A 781 4.92 -10.75 12.49
CA CYS A 781 3.84 -9.75 12.39
C CYS A 781 3.99 -8.54 13.32
N LEU A 782 5.14 -8.38 13.99
CA LEU A 782 5.30 -7.42 15.08
C LEU A 782 5.13 -5.96 14.64
N ASN A 783 5.56 -5.62 13.43
CA ASN A 783 5.41 -4.30 12.82
C ASN A 783 4.19 -4.19 11.87
N ARG A 784 3.43 -5.27 11.65
CA ARG A 784 2.33 -5.36 10.66
C ARG A 784 2.68 -5.06 9.19
N LEU A 785 3.90 -4.58 8.89
CA LEU A 785 4.38 -4.37 7.53
C LEU A 785 4.69 -5.69 6.84
N LYS A 786 5.30 -6.64 7.56
CA LYS A 786 5.68 -7.94 7.02
C LYS A 786 4.50 -8.89 6.86
N ALA A 787 3.82 -9.20 7.96
CA ALA A 787 2.74 -10.18 7.99
C ALA A 787 1.46 -9.66 8.66
N SER A 788 0.32 -10.11 8.16
CA SER A 788 -1.02 -9.66 8.57
C SER A 788 -1.49 -10.22 9.91
N GLY A 789 -0.81 -11.20 10.50
CA GLY A 789 -1.15 -11.76 11.81
C GLY A 789 -0.11 -12.76 12.35
N PRO A 790 -0.24 -13.23 13.60
CA PRO A 790 0.78 -14.06 14.26
C PRO A 790 0.73 -15.55 13.92
N LEU A 791 -0.36 -16.06 13.34
CA LEU A 791 -0.53 -17.49 13.05
C LEU A 791 -0.04 -17.84 11.63
N PRO A 792 0.33 -19.11 11.38
CA PRO A 792 0.51 -19.64 10.02
C PRO A 792 -0.70 -19.34 9.14
N ASP A 793 -0.45 -18.92 7.91
CA ASP A 793 -1.47 -18.57 6.91
C ASP A 793 -1.30 -19.42 5.64
N LEU A 794 -1.90 -19.03 4.52
CA LEU A 794 -1.80 -19.77 3.25
C LEU A 794 -0.35 -20.00 2.80
N ALA A 795 0.61 -19.15 3.17
CA ALA A 795 2.01 -19.34 2.81
C ALA A 795 2.62 -20.58 3.48
N GLU A 796 2.36 -20.78 4.78
CA GLU A 796 2.80 -21.98 5.50
C GLU A 796 2.08 -23.23 5.01
N LEU A 797 0.78 -23.15 4.69
CA LEU A 797 0.06 -24.27 4.08
C LEU A 797 0.67 -24.66 2.72
N GLY A 798 0.97 -23.69 1.87
CA GLY A 798 1.66 -23.91 0.59
C GLY A 798 3.06 -24.50 0.76
N ALA A 799 3.77 -24.12 1.83
CA ALA A 799 5.05 -24.71 2.20
C ALA A 799 4.93 -26.18 2.60
N MET A 800 3.90 -26.56 3.37
CA MET A 800 3.63 -27.96 3.71
C MET A 800 3.22 -28.76 2.46
N ALA A 801 2.42 -28.17 1.57
CA ALA A 801 2.10 -28.77 0.28
C ALA A 801 3.35 -29.00 -0.58
N ARG A 802 4.35 -28.10 -0.54
CA ARG A 802 5.64 -28.34 -1.21
C ARG A 802 6.39 -29.55 -0.66
N LEU A 803 6.39 -29.74 0.65
CA LEU A 803 6.99 -30.92 1.28
C LEU A 803 6.26 -32.20 0.88
N ARG A 804 4.92 -32.15 0.76
CA ARG A 804 4.14 -33.24 0.15
C ARG A 804 4.55 -33.52 -1.30
N GLU A 805 4.75 -32.48 -2.12
CA GLU A 805 5.23 -32.64 -3.51
C GLU A 805 6.54 -33.43 -3.54
N MET A 806 7.49 -33.05 -2.68
CA MET A 806 8.79 -33.72 -2.56
C MET A 806 8.63 -35.15 -2.07
N GLN A 807 7.85 -35.38 -1.02
CA GLN A 807 7.61 -36.70 -0.46
C GLN A 807 7.02 -37.67 -1.48
N ARG A 808 6.00 -37.24 -2.22
CA ARG A 808 5.34 -38.07 -3.24
C ARG A 808 6.25 -38.32 -4.44
N ALA A 809 7.07 -37.35 -4.84
CA ALA A 809 8.02 -37.52 -5.93
C ALA A 809 9.14 -38.51 -5.56
N VAL A 810 9.62 -38.46 -4.31
CA VAL A 810 10.62 -39.39 -3.78
C VAL A 810 10.01 -40.78 -3.57
N ALA A 811 8.81 -40.89 -2.99
CA ALA A 811 8.13 -42.16 -2.77
C ALA A 811 7.89 -42.95 -4.08
N ALA A 812 7.83 -42.27 -5.22
CA ALA A 812 7.73 -42.92 -6.52
C ALA A 812 9.02 -43.65 -6.93
N VAL A 813 10.20 -43.15 -6.55
CA VAL A 813 11.51 -43.77 -6.86
C VAL A 813 12.04 -44.63 -5.70
N TYR A 814 11.59 -44.37 -4.47
CA TYR A 814 11.99 -45.06 -3.26
C TYR A 814 10.77 -45.18 -2.32
N PRO A 815 10.04 -46.31 -2.33
CA PRO A 815 8.75 -46.46 -1.65
C PRO A 815 8.71 -46.05 -0.17
N PRO A 816 9.75 -46.31 0.66
CA PRO A 816 9.78 -45.84 2.04
C PRO A 816 9.75 -44.32 2.17
N GLY A 817 10.19 -43.57 1.15
CA GLY A 817 10.06 -42.12 1.08
C GLY A 817 10.98 -41.35 2.03
N LEU A 818 10.52 -40.17 2.45
CA LEU A 818 11.17 -39.28 3.39
C LEU A 818 10.41 -39.24 4.73
N HIS A 819 11.14 -38.88 5.79
CA HIS A 819 10.60 -38.45 7.08
C HIS A 819 11.09 -37.04 7.41
N PHE A 820 10.19 -36.07 7.54
CA PHE A 820 10.55 -34.67 7.78
C PHE A 820 10.63 -34.37 9.28
N ASN A 821 11.76 -33.85 9.71
CA ASN A 821 11.98 -33.30 11.05
C ASN A 821 12.04 -31.76 10.93
N ILE A 822 10.90 -31.11 11.17
CA ILE A 822 10.76 -29.65 11.20
C ILE A 822 11.13 -29.17 12.62
N LEU A 823 12.32 -28.61 12.74
CA LEU A 823 12.86 -28.05 13.97
C LEU A 823 12.52 -26.56 14.04
N THR A 824 11.57 -26.21 14.90
CA THR A 824 11.15 -24.82 15.11
C THR A 824 12.07 -24.10 16.09
N ASP A 825 12.41 -22.86 15.77
CA ASP A 825 13.39 -22.04 16.50
C ASP A 825 12.75 -20.81 17.17
N GLY A 826 11.45 -20.89 17.47
CA GLY A 826 10.63 -19.77 17.94
C GLY A 826 11.22 -18.99 19.11
N ARG A 827 11.83 -19.70 20.06
CA ARG A 827 12.46 -19.16 21.29
C ARG A 827 13.98 -19.34 21.34
N HIS A 828 14.55 -20.06 20.37
CA HIS A 828 15.93 -20.52 20.40
C HIS A 828 16.91 -19.34 20.27
N PHE A 829 16.80 -18.56 19.19
CA PHE A 829 17.65 -17.39 18.96
C PHE A 829 17.16 -16.13 19.68
N ARG A 830 15.88 -16.06 20.05
CA ARG A 830 15.24 -14.85 20.59
C ARG A 830 14.30 -15.17 21.74
N SER A 831 14.30 -14.34 22.78
CA SER A 831 13.30 -14.45 23.84
C SER A 831 11.91 -14.09 23.31
N ARG A 832 10.97 -15.02 23.36
CA ARG A 832 9.57 -14.79 22.99
C ARG A 832 8.62 -15.49 23.96
N PRO A 833 7.39 -14.97 24.15
CA PRO A 833 6.37 -15.65 24.93
C PRO A 833 6.08 -17.05 24.36
N ALA A 834 6.08 -18.07 25.23
CA ALA A 834 5.82 -19.46 24.84
C ALA A 834 4.49 -19.60 24.09
N ALA A 835 3.42 -18.96 24.60
CA ALA A 835 2.09 -19.00 24.00
C ALA A 835 2.05 -18.64 22.51
N ILE A 836 2.93 -17.75 22.02
CA ILE A 836 3.00 -17.38 20.60
C ILE A 836 3.64 -18.52 19.79
N ALA A 837 4.77 -19.06 20.26
CA ALA A 837 5.44 -20.17 19.61
C ALA A 837 4.56 -21.43 19.61
N ASP A 838 3.91 -21.74 20.74
CA ASP A 838 3.03 -22.90 20.88
C ASP A 838 1.81 -22.81 19.96
N ALA A 839 1.17 -21.63 19.89
CA ALA A 839 0.03 -21.41 19.00
C ALA A 839 0.44 -21.57 17.52
N TYR A 840 1.61 -21.05 17.17
CA TYR A 840 2.16 -21.18 15.81
C TYR A 840 2.47 -22.65 15.47
N GLN A 841 3.16 -23.38 16.36
CA GLN A 841 3.46 -24.80 16.17
C GLN A 841 2.20 -25.66 16.06
N ARG A 842 1.18 -25.43 16.91
CA ARG A 842 -0.09 -26.17 16.82
C ARG A 842 -0.75 -25.99 15.46
N LYS A 843 -0.81 -24.76 14.96
CA LYS A 843 -1.40 -24.47 13.66
C LYS A 843 -0.58 -25.08 12.51
N LEU A 844 0.74 -25.12 12.64
CA LEU A 844 1.61 -25.77 11.67
C LEU A 844 1.35 -27.28 11.59
N ARG A 845 1.18 -27.96 12.74
CA ARG A 845 0.78 -29.38 12.79
C ARG A 845 -0.57 -29.63 12.12
N GLU A 846 -1.54 -28.75 12.37
CA GLU A 846 -2.84 -28.82 11.68
C GLU A 846 -2.70 -28.72 10.15
N TYR A 847 -1.80 -27.86 9.64
CA TYR A 847 -1.54 -27.77 8.20
C TYR A 847 -0.78 -28.98 7.63
N VAL A 848 0.11 -29.59 8.41
CA VAL A 848 0.78 -30.85 8.06
C VAL A 848 -0.26 -31.97 7.88
N ASP A 849 -1.23 -32.06 8.79
CA ASP A 849 -2.32 -33.03 8.71
C ASP A 849 -3.26 -32.73 7.53
N LEU A 850 -3.61 -31.45 7.35
CA LEU A 850 -4.51 -31.00 6.28
C LEU A 850 -3.96 -31.28 4.87
N VAL A 851 -2.64 -31.17 4.67
CA VAL A 851 -2.01 -31.58 3.40
C VAL A 851 -1.69 -33.07 3.35
N GLY A 852 -2.00 -33.84 4.40
CA GLY A 852 -1.88 -35.30 4.43
C GLY A 852 -0.44 -35.83 4.43
N ILE A 853 0.45 -35.22 5.23
CA ILE A 853 1.82 -35.73 5.49
C ILE A 853 2.13 -35.88 6.99
N GLY A 854 1.11 -35.91 7.84
CA GLY A 854 1.26 -36.03 9.31
C GLY A 854 1.97 -37.29 9.76
N ASP A 855 1.75 -38.41 9.08
CA ASP A 855 2.43 -39.68 9.34
C ASP A 855 3.92 -39.68 9.00
N ARG A 856 4.38 -38.65 8.26
CA ARG A 856 5.76 -38.51 7.75
C ARG A 856 6.47 -37.26 8.25
N THR A 857 5.89 -36.56 9.22
CA THR A 857 6.40 -35.26 9.65
C THR A 857 6.37 -35.11 11.16
N THR A 858 7.49 -34.73 11.75
CA THR A 858 7.59 -34.31 13.14
C THR A 858 7.84 -32.80 13.22
N VAL A 859 7.03 -32.09 14.03
CA VAL A 859 7.20 -30.66 14.31
C VAL A 859 7.48 -30.48 15.80
N ALA A 860 8.72 -30.11 16.13
CA ALA A 860 9.21 -29.97 17.51
C ALA A 860 10.05 -28.70 17.70
N ASP A 861 10.21 -28.24 18.95
CA ASP A 861 11.18 -27.20 19.29
C ASP A 861 12.60 -27.76 19.19
N ILE A 862 13.53 -27.00 18.59
CA ILE A 862 14.90 -27.46 18.39
C ILE A 862 15.60 -27.81 19.71
N ASP A 863 15.34 -27.08 20.78
CA ASP A 863 16.00 -27.31 22.07
C ASP A 863 15.49 -28.59 22.75
N GLU A 864 14.21 -28.94 22.56
CA GLU A 864 13.63 -30.21 23.03
C GLU A 864 14.27 -31.41 22.32
N VAL A 865 14.48 -31.31 21.00
CA VAL A 865 15.15 -32.36 20.22
C VAL A 865 16.63 -32.45 20.58
N ALA A 866 17.29 -31.31 20.80
CA ALA A 866 18.69 -31.27 21.18
C ALA A 866 18.93 -31.93 22.55
N GLU A 867 18.09 -31.67 23.55
CA GLU A 867 18.18 -32.34 24.85
C GLU A 867 18.00 -33.86 24.73
N GLN A 868 17.04 -34.31 23.92
CA GLN A 868 16.80 -35.75 23.69
C GLN A 868 17.98 -36.45 23.01
N ARG A 869 18.68 -35.77 22.09
CA ARG A 869 19.70 -36.40 21.23
C ARG A 869 21.14 -36.14 21.65
N LEU A 870 21.42 -35.01 22.30
CA LEU A 870 22.77 -34.61 22.73
C LEU A 870 23.00 -34.84 24.24
N GLY A 871 21.93 -35.01 25.02
CA GLY A 871 21.99 -35.45 26.41
C GLY A 871 21.28 -34.54 27.41
N PRO A 872 20.92 -35.07 28.59
CA PRO A 872 20.22 -34.33 29.64
C PRO A 872 21.09 -33.22 30.24
N GLY A 873 20.46 -32.11 30.64
CA GLY A 873 21.15 -30.97 31.26
C GLY A 873 21.75 -29.96 30.27
N LEU A 874 21.69 -30.25 28.96
CA LEU A 874 22.06 -29.32 27.89
C LEU A 874 21.42 -27.92 28.05
N PRO A 875 20.11 -27.76 28.37
CA PRO A 875 19.50 -26.44 28.43
C PRO A 875 20.13 -25.49 29.46
N ALA A 876 20.47 -26.00 30.65
CA ALA A 876 21.06 -25.20 31.72
C ALA A 876 22.47 -24.75 31.37
N GLU A 877 23.29 -25.67 30.85
CA GLU A 877 24.65 -25.37 30.44
C GLU A 877 24.69 -24.42 29.24
N ARG A 878 23.82 -24.63 28.26
CA ARG A 878 23.66 -23.75 27.10
C ARG A 878 23.29 -22.32 27.53
N ALA A 879 22.33 -22.16 28.44
CA ALA A 879 21.96 -20.84 28.96
C ALA A 879 23.14 -20.13 29.63
N ARG A 880 23.96 -20.86 30.40
CA ARG A 880 25.18 -20.33 31.04
C ARG A 880 26.20 -19.85 30.01
N ARG A 881 26.50 -20.65 28.99
CA ARG A 881 27.47 -20.26 27.94
C ARG A 881 26.99 -19.09 27.08
N ILE A 882 25.70 -19.08 26.73
CA ILE A 882 25.10 -17.94 26.01
C ILE A 882 25.25 -16.66 26.83
N ALA A 883 25.03 -16.70 28.16
CA ALA A 883 25.22 -15.53 29.02
C ALA A 883 26.68 -15.03 29.00
N ASN A 884 27.65 -15.94 29.02
CA ASN A 884 29.07 -15.60 28.94
C ASN A 884 29.45 -14.94 27.60
N TYR A 885 29.08 -15.54 26.48
CA TYR A 885 29.38 -14.96 25.16
C TYR A 885 28.63 -13.65 24.91
N ARG A 886 27.41 -13.51 25.41
CA ARG A 886 26.69 -12.23 25.35
C ARG A 886 27.42 -11.13 26.12
N LYS A 887 27.94 -11.45 27.31
CA LYS A 887 28.74 -10.50 28.09
C LYS A 887 30.00 -10.11 27.32
N LEU A 888 30.73 -11.09 26.81
CA LEU A 888 31.95 -10.88 26.03
C LEU A 888 31.70 -9.97 24.82
N LEU A 889 30.71 -10.30 23.96
CA LEU A 889 30.35 -9.45 22.82
C LEU A 889 29.91 -8.05 23.23
N SER A 890 29.13 -7.92 24.31
CA SER A 890 28.67 -6.61 24.79
C SER A 890 29.85 -5.75 25.28
N ASP A 891 30.85 -6.35 25.90
CA ASP A 891 32.05 -5.66 26.35
C ASP A 891 32.92 -5.22 25.15
N ARG A 892 33.07 -6.06 24.13
CA ARG A 892 33.81 -5.75 22.89
C ARG A 892 33.13 -4.66 22.05
N LEU A 893 31.80 -4.67 22.03
CA LEU A 893 30.99 -3.76 21.22
C LEU A 893 30.60 -2.47 21.96
N ARG A 894 31.18 -2.21 23.14
CA ARG A 894 30.78 -1.09 24.02
C ARG A 894 30.94 0.28 23.39
N ASP A 895 31.96 0.45 22.55
CA ASP A 895 32.31 1.73 21.94
C ASP A 895 31.50 2.04 20.67
N PHE A 896 30.63 1.11 20.24
CA PHE A 896 29.74 1.29 19.10
C PHE A 896 28.34 1.69 19.56
N ASP A 897 27.82 2.81 19.03
CA ASP A 897 26.42 3.23 19.21
C ASP A 897 25.69 3.22 17.87
N ILE A 898 24.80 2.25 17.69
CA ILE A 898 23.95 2.14 16.50
C ILE A 898 22.92 3.28 16.40
N THR A 899 22.73 4.09 17.44
CA THR A 899 21.71 5.15 17.50
C THR A 899 22.25 6.56 17.29
N ASP A 900 23.57 6.71 17.15
CA ASP A 900 24.24 7.96 16.83
C ASP A 900 24.31 8.15 15.30
N ASN A 901 25.17 7.36 14.63
CA ASN A 901 25.23 7.25 13.19
C ASN A 901 25.10 5.76 12.78
N PRO A 902 23.89 5.28 12.45
CA PRO A 902 23.67 3.86 12.25
C PRO A 902 24.47 3.25 11.11
N LEU A 903 24.63 3.96 9.99
CA LEU A 903 25.32 3.44 8.80
C LEU A 903 26.82 3.33 9.03
N ARG A 904 27.44 4.38 9.56
CA ARG A 904 28.85 4.36 9.93
C ARG A 904 29.15 3.29 10.97
N THR A 905 28.27 3.13 11.96
CA THR A 905 28.40 2.06 12.94
C THR A 905 28.31 0.68 12.29
N LEU A 906 27.41 0.46 11.32
CA LEU A 906 27.33 -0.82 10.59
C LEU A 906 28.61 -1.15 9.81
N GLU A 907 29.21 -0.16 9.14
CA GLU A 907 30.49 -0.34 8.43
C GLU A 907 31.64 -0.63 9.39
N ALA A 908 31.79 0.18 10.45
CA ALA A 908 32.86 0.01 11.42
C ALA A 908 32.77 -1.35 12.15
N VAL A 909 31.55 -1.84 12.42
CA VAL A 909 31.33 -3.16 13.01
C VAL A 909 31.63 -4.29 12.04
N HIS A 910 31.36 -4.10 10.74
CA HIS A 910 31.74 -5.07 9.73
C HIS A 910 33.26 -5.24 9.67
N ASP A 911 34.00 -4.13 9.60
CA ASP A 911 35.47 -4.14 9.59
C ASP A 911 36.03 -4.78 10.87
N TRP A 912 35.47 -4.42 12.03
CA TRP A 912 35.82 -5.05 13.30
C TRP A 912 35.58 -6.57 13.27
N SER A 913 34.41 -7.02 12.79
CA SER A 913 34.04 -8.43 12.75
C SER A 913 34.96 -9.29 11.90
N MET A 914 35.57 -8.71 10.85
CA MET A 914 36.54 -9.40 9.99
C MET A 914 37.90 -9.60 10.67
N SER A 915 38.20 -8.82 11.71
CA SER A 915 39.43 -8.93 12.51
C SER A 915 39.27 -9.75 13.80
N GLU A 916 38.04 -10.11 14.16
CA GLU A 916 37.73 -10.82 15.39
C GLU A 916 38.09 -12.32 15.29
N THR A 917 38.65 -12.89 16.37
CA THR A 917 39.21 -14.25 16.39
C THR A 917 38.66 -15.13 17.51
N GLU A 918 38.00 -14.55 18.53
CA GLU A 918 37.41 -15.31 19.65
C GLU A 918 36.11 -16.05 19.26
N PHE A 919 35.51 -15.69 18.12
CA PHE A 919 34.31 -16.31 17.57
C PHE A 919 34.63 -17.07 16.29
N ALA A 920 33.84 -18.10 15.98
CA ALA A 920 33.98 -18.78 14.70
C ALA A 920 33.76 -17.77 13.54
N PRO A 921 34.64 -17.73 12.51
CA PRO A 921 34.55 -16.72 11.44
C PRO A 921 33.19 -16.69 10.73
N HIS A 922 32.57 -17.86 10.55
CA HIS A 922 31.27 -18.00 9.91
C HIS A 922 30.07 -17.58 10.81
N VAL A 923 30.32 -17.34 12.11
CA VAL A 923 29.34 -16.78 13.05
C VAL A 923 29.50 -15.27 13.07
N ILE A 924 30.68 -14.77 13.43
CA ILE A 924 30.89 -13.33 13.66
C ILE A 924 30.85 -12.52 12.35
N GLY A 925 31.29 -13.12 11.24
CA GLY A 925 31.22 -12.49 9.91
C GLY A 925 29.80 -12.28 9.39
N LEU A 926 28.75 -12.77 10.08
CA LEU A 926 27.34 -12.55 9.74
C LEU A 926 26.67 -11.46 10.60
N LEU A 927 27.43 -10.78 11.47
CA LEU A 927 26.86 -9.85 12.44
C LEU A 927 26.08 -8.72 11.73
N ARG A 928 26.67 -8.10 10.71
CA ARG A 928 26.04 -7.01 9.94
C ARG A 928 24.73 -7.47 9.29
N GLU A 929 24.77 -8.58 8.58
CA GLU A 929 23.63 -9.13 7.83
C GLU A 929 22.47 -9.51 8.75
N ILE A 930 22.78 -10.13 9.89
CA ILE A 930 21.77 -10.51 10.88
C ILE A 930 21.20 -9.28 11.57
N LEU A 931 22.02 -8.27 11.88
CA LEU A 931 21.54 -7.01 12.45
C LEU A 931 20.54 -6.31 11.51
N MET A 932 20.88 -6.13 10.23
CA MET A 932 20.01 -5.53 9.22
C MET A 932 18.67 -6.28 9.12
N SER A 933 18.70 -7.61 9.07
CA SER A 933 17.49 -8.44 9.06
C SER A 933 16.65 -8.33 10.33
N LEU A 934 17.29 -8.19 11.50
CA LEU A 934 16.62 -8.09 12.80
C LEU A 934 15.93 -6.75 13.03
N VAL A 935 16.41 -5.65 12.42
CA VAL A 935 15.77 -4.33 12.49
C VAL A 935 14.27 -4.43 12.15
N TYR A 936 13.92 -5.24 11.14
CA TYR A 936 12.55 -5.43 10.69
C TYR A 936 11.76 -6.52 11.43
N SER A 937 12.36 -7.11 12.47
CA SER A 937 11.83 -8.29 13.15
C SER A 937 11.73 -8.11 14.67
N VAL A 938 12.12 -6.96 15.21
CA VAL A 938 12.00 -6.63 16.64
C VAL A 938 10.64 -5.96 16.96
N PRO A 939 10.16 -6.09 18.20
CA PRO A 939 8.94 -5.40 18.65
C PRO A 939 9.05 -3.87 18.52
N VAL A 940 7.97 -3.26 18.04
CA VAL A 940 7.80 -1.81 17.96
C VAL A 940 6.83 -1.37 19.05
N THR A 941 7.23 -0.41 19.88
CA THR A 941 6.32 0.24 20.83
C THR A 941 5.45 1.22 20.05
N VAL A 942 4.13 1.04 20.12
CA VAL A 942 3.15 1.90 19.42
C VAL A 942 2.56 2.88 20.43
N PRO A 943 2.55 4.20 20.16
CA PRO A 943 1.84 5.18 20.99
C PRO A 943 0.36 4.83 21.15
N ALA A 944 -0.23 5.22 22.28
CA ALA A 944 -1.66 4.98 22.52
C ALA A 944 -2.52 5.77 21.53
N GLY A 945 -3.56 5.13 20.98
CA GLY A 945 -4.46 5.74 20.00
C GLY A 945 -3.95 5.71 18.55
N THR A 946 -2.68 5.37 18.32
CA THR A 946 -2.11 5.23 16.98
C THR A 946 -2.26 3.80 16.46
N ASP A 947 -2.58 3.66 15.19
CA ASP A 947 -2.54 2.37 14.52
C ASP A 947 -1.10 1.89 14.30
N ARG A 948 -0.92 0.58 14.42
CA ARG A 948 0.41 -0.03 14.34
C ARG A 948 0.98 -0.01 12.93
N LEU A 949 0.15 -0.19 11.90
CA LEU A 949 0.63 -0.20 10.52
C LEU A 949 1.13 1.19 10.14
N GLU A 950 0.37 2.24 10.46
CA GLU A 950 0.78 3.64 10.27
C GLU A 950 2.06 4.00 11.01
N TRP A 951 2.10 3.70 12.31
CA TRP A 951 3.27 3.98 13.11
C TRP A 951 4.51 3.27 12.56
N SER A 952 4.37 2.00 12.19
CA SER A 952 5.47 1.23 11.61
C SER A 952 5.87 1.81 10.26
N ALA A 953 4.93 2.18 9.38
CA ALA A 953 5.26 2.80 8.11
C ALA A 953 6.06 4.10 8.29
N ALA A 954 5.70 4.95 9.26
CA ALA A 954 6.44 6.18 9.56
C ALA A 954 7.87 5.91 10.10
N LEU A 955 8.03 4.91 10.98
CA LEU A 955 9.34 4.52 11.51
C LEU A 955 10.25 3.95 10.43
N TYR A 956 9.73 2.99 9.65
CA TYR A 956 10.51 2.23 8.67
C TYR A 956 10.59 2.90 7.29
N ALA A 957 9.89 4.02 7.06
CA ALA A 957 10.10 4.84 5.87
C ALA A 957 11.57 5.20 5.69
N ASP A 958 12.25 5.44 6.81
CA ASP A 958 13.66 5.77 6.85
C ASP A 958 14.26 5.37 8.23
N ILE A 959 14.45 4.07 8.47
CA ILE A 959 14.78 3.55 9.82
C ILE A 959 16.17 3.97 10.33
N TYR A 960 17.12 4.22 9.42
CA TYR A 960 18.50 4.56 9.77
C TYR A 960 18.72 6.09 9.87
N ASN A 961 17.77 6.93 9.44
CA ASN A 961 17.88 8.38 9.56
C ASN A 961 17.28 8.85 10.88
N VAL A 962 18.12 8.89 11.89
CA VAL A 962 17.75 9.29 13.26
C VAL A 962 17.82 10.80 13.50
N SER A 963 18.26 11.57 12.50
CA SER A 963 18.46 13.03 12.54
C SER A 963 17.48 13.82 11.66
N ASP A 964 16.66 13.15 10.84
CA ASP A 964 15.69 13.74 9.93
C ASP A 964 14.86 14.87 10.59
N PRO A 965 15.06 16.14 10.19
CA PRO A 965 14.34 17.27 10.77
C PRO A 965 12.86 17.31 10.35
N SER A 966 12.49 16.63 9.25
CA SER A 966 11.11 16.54 8.77
C SER A 966 10.26 15.53 9.53
N ALA A 967 10.90 14.53 10.15
CA ALA A 967 10.23 13.56 11.02
C ALA A 967 9.84 14.18 12.37
N SER A 968 8.80 13.63 13.01
CA SER A 968 8.47 14.02 14.39
C SER A 968 9.53 13.54 15.38
N ALA A 969 9.62 14.17 16.55
CA ALA A 969 10.55 13.76 17.60
C ALA A 969 10.29 12.32 18.07
N GLU A 970 9.01 11.94 18.15
CA GLU A 970 8.55 10.59 18.51
C GLU A 970 9.01 9.57 17.47
N VAL A 971 8.90 9.87 16.17
CA VAL A 971 9.37 8.99 15.09
C VAL A 971 10.89 8.80 15.20
N ARG A 972 11.67 9.87 15.35
CA ARG A 972 13.13 9.78 15.54
C ARG A 972 13.49 8.95 16.78
N GLN A 973 12.76 9.10 17.89
CA GLN A 973 12.99 8.31 19.10
C GLN A 973 12.61 6.83 18.88
N GLY A 974 11.51 6.56 18.17
CA GLY A 974 11.09 5.21 17.80
C GLY A 974 12.12 4.49 16.92
N ARG A 975 12.72 5.20 15.95
CA ARG A 975 13.82 4.68 15.11
C ARG A 975 15.01 4.23 15.97
N ARG A 976 15.49 5.10 16.86
CA ARG A 976 16.57 4.76 17.83
C ARG A 976 16.21 3.57 18.71
N ALA A 977 14.95 3.47 19.16
CA ALA A 977 14.50 2.37 20.00
C ALA A 977 14.51 1.02 19.26
N VAL A 978 14.09 1.01 17.99
CA VAL A 978 14.15 -0.19 17.12
C VAL A 978 15.60 -0.62 16.90
N LEU A 979 16.48 0.32 16.51
CA LEU A 979 17.90 0.04 16.27
C LEU A 979 18.59 -0.52 17.51
N ARG A 980 18.41 0.11 18.68
CA ARG A 980 18.95 -0.38 19.96
C ARG A 980 18.45 -1.78 20.31
N ARG A 981 17.18 -2.07 20.02
CA ARG A 981 16.61 -3.40 20.30
C ARG A 981 17.16 -4.45 19.33
N ALA A 982 17.34 -4.11 18.06
CA ALA A 982 17.97 -4.97 17.07
C ALA A 982 19.43 -5.28 17.47
N TRP A 983 20.17 -4.27 17.91
CA TRP A 983 21.54 -4.40 18.43
C TRP A 983 21.66 -5.39 19.59
N HIS A 984 20.84 -5.22 20.64
CA HIS A 984 20.83 -6.19 21.74
C HIS A 984 20.39 -7.60 21.32
N THR A 985 19.54 -7.69 20.31
CA THR A 985 19.05 -8.98 19.80
C THR A 985 20.11 -9.69 18.96
N VAL A 986 20.89 -8.98 18.14
CA VAL A 986 21.97 -9.60 17.34
C VAL A 986 23.09 -10.13 18.23
N ILE A 987 23.44 -9.43 19.33
CA ILE A 987 24.43 -9.92 20.30
C ILE A 987 24.00 -11.27 20.88
N ARG A 988 22.71 -11.41 21.26
CA ARG A 988 22.18 -12.70 21.71
C ARG A 988 22.22 -13.74 20.59
N TYR A 989 21.86 -13.35 19.37
CA TYR A 989 21.84 -14.25 18.22
C TYR A 989 23.23 -14.84 17.95
N MET A 990 24.28 -13.99 17.93
CA MET A 990 25.67 -14.40 17.70
C MET A 990 26.15 -15.34 18.80
N ALA A 991 25.90 -14.99 20.06
CA ALA A 991 26.24 -15.84 21.20
C ALA A 991 25.53 -17.20 21.14
N THR A 992 24.27 -17.22 20.72
CA THR A 992 23.52 -18.46 20.49
C THR A 992 24.18 -19.31 19.39
N MET A 993 24.46 -18.74 18.22
CA MET A 993 25.10 -19.48 17.12
C MET A 993 26.46 -20.07 17.51
N GLN A 994 27.29 -19.29 18.22
CA GLN A 994 28.58 -19.76 18.73
C GLN A 994 28.42 -20.99 19.65
N VAL A 995 27.42 -20.95 20.53
CA VAL A 995 27.16 -22.04 21.47
C VAL A 995 26.58 -23.27 20.76
N ASP A 996 25.72 -23.08 19.75
CA ASP A 996 25.16 -24.19 18.97
C ASP A 996 26.25 -24.93 18.17
N GLU A 997 27.27 -24.20 17.68
CA GLU A 997 28.47 -24.78 17.05
C GLU A 997 29.27 -25.64 18.04
N GLU A 998 29.51 -25.14 19.26
CA GLU A 998 30.24 -25.88 20.30
C GLU A 998 29.52 -27.16 20.75
N PHE A 999 28.19 -27.11 20.89
CA PHE A 999 27.39 -28.28 21.27
C PHE A 999 27.14 -29.24 20.09
N GLY A 1000 27.50 -28.85 18.88
CA GLY A 1000 27.29 -29.68 17.71
C GLY A 1000 25.82 -29.93 17.43
N TYR A 1001 24.97 -28.88 17.48
CA TYR A 1001 23.57 -28.97 17.02
C TYR A 1001 23.45 -29.55 15.60
N GLU A 1002 24.48 -29.32 14.78
CA GLU A 1002 24.66 -29.93 13.46
C GLU A 1002 24.82 -31.46 13.46
N ARG A 1003 25.02 -32.11 14.61
CA ARG A 1003 25.25 -33.57 14.73
C ARG A 1003 24.04 -34.35 15.24
N MET A 1004 22.92 -33.68 15.56
CA MET A 1004 21.70 -34.34 16.09
C MET A 1004 21.15 -35.46 15.19
N PHE A 1005 21.47 -35.46 13.91
CA PHE A 1005 20.94 -36.39 12.91
C PHE A 1005 22.08 -36.86 11.98
N PRO A 1006 22.76 -37.98 12.25
CA PRO A 1006 24.00 -38.33 11.54
C PRO A 1006 23.81 -38.65 10.05
N ASN A 1007 22.73 -39.34 9.67
CA ASN A 1007 22.37 -39.64 8.28
C ASN A 1007 21.10 -38.86 7.91
N ARG A 1008 21.25 -37.70 7.25
CA ARG A 1008 20.11 -36.84 6.92
C ARG A 1008 20.33 -36.04 5.64
N VAL A 1009 19.24 -35.76 4.93
CA VAL A 1009 19.22 -34.66 3.97
C VAL A 1009 18.90 -33.37 4.72
N ARG A 1010 19.85 -32.41 4.76
CA ARG A 1010 19.62 -31.11 5.39
C ARG A 1010 19.05 -30.11 4.40
N LEU A 1011 17.80 -29.70 4.59
CA LEU A 1011 17.22 -28.58 3.88
C LEU A 1011 17.73 -27.27 4.49
N THR A 1012 18.14 -26.32 3.65
CA THR A 1012 18.60 -25.01 4.09
C THR A 1012 17.97 -23.87 3.30
N LEU A 1013 17.87 -22.72 3.94
CA LEU A 1013 17.37 -21.48 3.34
C LEU A 1013 18.48 -20.73 2.58
N SER A 1014 19.73 -21.10 2.83
CA SER A 1014 20.92 -20.55 2.17
C SER A 1014 21.05 -21.11 0.76
N ALA A 1015 21.29 -20.22 -0.21
CA ALA A 1015 21.52 -20.60 -1.60
C ALA A 1015 22.97 -21.05 -1.89
N VAL A 1016 23.87 -20.98 -0.90
CA VAL A 1016 25.33 -21.13 -1.09
C VAL A 1016 26.00 -22.14 -0.16
N ARG A 1017 25.29 -22.71 0.83
CA ARG A 1017 25.88 -23.64 1.79
C ARG A 1017 26.17 -25.00 1.14
N GLN A 1018 27.44 -25.34 0.99
CA GLN A 1018 27.87 -26.64 0.46
C GLN A 1018 27.48 -27.80 1.40
N GLY A 1019 27.21 -28.96 0.81
CA GLY A 1019 26.81 -30.18 1.52
C GLY A 1019 25.36 -30.16 2.03
N CYS A 1020 24.60 -29.08 1.80
CA CYS A 1020 23.20 -28.94 2.18
C CYS A 1020 22.33 -28.70 0.95
N LEU A 1021 21.07 -29.16 0.99
CA LEU A 1021 20.11 -28.92 -0.08
C LEU A 1021 19.38 -27.59 0.14
N GLY A 1022 19.75 -26.56 -0.61
CA GLY A 1022 19.00 -25.31 -0.64
C GLY A 1022 17.54 -25.57 -1.06
N PHE A 1023 16.56 -25.05 -0.33
CA PHE A 1023 15.15 -25.36 -0.53
C PHE A 1023 14.28 -24.12 -0.78
N THR A 1024 13.38 -24.22 -1.75
CA THR A 1024 12.40 -23.20 -2.12
C THR A 1024 11.00 -23.68 -1.74
N TYR A 1025 10.35 -23.02 -0.78
CA TYR A 1025 8.98 -23.37 -0.37
C TYR A 1025 7.96 -22.98 -1.45
N LEU A 1026 7.98 -21.72 -1.85
CA LEU A 1026 7.07 -21.13 -2.83
C LEU A 1026 7.94 -20.56 -3.96
N GLY A 1027 7.80 -21.10 -5.17
CA GLY A 1027 8.64 -20.71 -6.32
C GLY A 1027 8.51 -19.22 -6.63
N GLY A 1028 9.60 -18.62 -7.12
CA GLY A 1028 9.63 -17.22 -7.54
C GLY A 1028 9.60 -16.19 -6.40
N SER A 1029 9.52 -16.59 -5.13
CA SER A 1029 9.65 -15.69 -3.98
C SER A 1029 10.96 -15.93 -3.24
N GLY A 1030 11.68 -14.86 -2.91
CA GLY A 1030 12.83 -14.94 -2.00
C GLY A 1030 12.43 -14.88 -0.52
N LEU A 1031 11.16 -14.63 -0.21
CA LEU A 1031 10.65 -14.57 1.15
C LEU A 1031 10.33 -15.97 1.69
N LEU A 1032 10.56 -16.14 2.99
CA LEU A 1032 10.19 -17.34 3.71
C LEU A 1032 8.71 -17.26 4.15
N PRO A 1033 7.97 -18.37 4.24
CA PRO A 1033 6.55 -18.38 4.62
C PRO A 1033 6.22 -17.51 5.85
N TRP A 1034 7.09 -17.54 6.86
CA TRP A 1034 6.90 -16.82 8.11
C TRP A 1034 7.31 -15.34 8.09
N GLN A 1035 7.89 -14.86 6.99
CA GLN A 1035 8.40 -13.48 6.85
C GLN A 1035 7.45 -12.52 6.11
N GLY A 1036 6.32 -13.02 5.60
CA GLY A 1036 5.34 -12.27 4.83
C GLY A 1036 3.93 -12.78 5.06
N THR A 1037 2.98 -12.34 4.24
CA THR A 1037 1.58 -12.79 4.22
C THR A 1037 1.33 -13.68 3.01
N GLY A 1038 0.64 -14.80 3.20
CA GLY A 1038 0.21 -15.68 2.11
C GLY A 1038 -0.78 -15.01 1.15
N VAL A 1039 -0.62 -15.26 -0.14
CA VAL A 1039 -1.43 -14.62 -1.19
C VAL A 1039 -1.71 -15.62 -2.32
N LEU A 1040 -2.88 -15.49 -2.96
CA LEU A 1040 -3.09 -16.04 -4.31
C LEU A 1040 -2.79 -14.93 -5.31
N ASP A 1041 -1.73 -15.08 -6.12
CA ASP A 1041 -1.36 -14.10 -7.14
C ASP A 1041 -2.46 -13.97 -8.23
N PRO A 1042 -2.40 -12.97 -9.12
CA PRO A 1042 -3.41 -12.80 -10.18
C PRO A 1042 -3.60 -14.00 -11.13
N ARG A 1043 -2.69 -14.99 -11.10
CA ARG A 1043 -2.74 -16.24 -11.89
C ARG A 1043 -3.24 -17.44 -11.07
N GLY A 1044 -3.59 -17.24 -9.79
CA GLY A 1044 -4.01 -18.28 -8.86
C GLY A 1044 -2.86 -19.07 -8.24
N HIS A 1045 -1.62 -18.57 -8.26
CA HIS A 1045 -0.54 -19.25 -7.56
C HIS A 1045 -0.47 -18.84 -6.10
N VAL A 1046 -0.25 -19.82 -5.21
CA VAL A 1046 0.16 -19.56 -3.83
C VAL A 1046 1.55 -18.92 -3.84
N ALA A 1047 1.63 -17.73 -3.27
CA ALA A 1047 2.85 -16.96 -3.14
C ALA A 1047 2.87 -16.26 -1.76
N ILE A 1048 3.86 -15.39 -1.58
CA ILE A 1048 4.07 -14.62 -0.38
C ILE A 1048 4.65 -13.26 -0.74
N ASP A 1049 4.17 -12.23 -0.05
CA ASP A 1049 4.68 -10.87 -0.13
C ASP A 1049 4.45 -10.14 1.22
N PHE A 1050 5.01 -8.95 1.38
CA PHE A 1050 4.81 -8.13 2.57
C PHE A 1050 3.39 -7.57 2.63
N ALA A 1051 2.78 -7.56 3.81
CA ALA A 1051 1.42 -7.03 4.02
C ALA A 1051 1.25 -5.59 3.53
N ILE A 1052 2.24 -4.71 3.74
CA ILE A 1052 2.20 -3.33 3.24
C ILE A 1052 2.23 -3.26 1.70
N SER A 1053 3.00 -4.14 1.05
CA SER A 1053 3.01 -4.29 -0.42
C SER A 1053 1.65 -4.73 -0.94
N LEU A 1054 1.07 -5.76 -0.34
CA LEU A 1054 -0.24 -6.27 -0.76
C LEU A 1054 -1.33 -5.20 -0.64
N LEU A 1055 -1.33 -4.40 0.44
CA LEU A 1055 -2.28 -3.31 0.63
C LEU A 1055 -2.09 -2.17 -0.39
N ASP A 1056 -0.84 -1.81 -0.66
CA ASP A 1056 -0.47 -0.82 -1.67
C ASP A 1056 -0.91 -1.23 -3.07
N GLN A 1057 -0.76 -2.50 -3.39
CA GLN A 1057 -1.06 -3.10 -4.70
C GLN A 1057 -2.55 -3.46 -4.88
N GLY A 1058 -3.44 -3.06 -3.97
CA GLY A 1058 -4.88 -3.29 -4.12
C GLY A 1058 -5.32 -4.74 -3.86
N PHE A 1059 -4.60 -5.49 -3.02
CA PHE A 1059 -5.08 -6.78 -2.53
C PHE A 1059 -6.01 -6.60 -1.33
N VAL A 1060 -7.02 -7.47 -1.24
CA VAL A 1060 -7.99 -7.52 -0.13
C VAL A 1060 -7.80 -8.78 0.71
N PRO A 1061 -8.12 -8.72 2.02
CA PRO A 1061 -8.00 -9.87 2.90
C PRO A 1061 -9.05 -10.94 2.63
N VAL A 1062 -8.65 -12.19 2.80
CA VAL A 1062 -9.51 -13.37 2.76
C VAL A 1062 -9.50 -14.05 4.12
N TYR A 1063 -10.66 -14.11 4.76
CA TYR A 1063 -10.86 -14.81 6.02
C TYR A 1063 -11.38 -16.22 5.74
N SER A 1064 -10.83 -17.19 6.46
CA SER A 1064 -11.21 -18.60 6.40
C SER A 1064 -11.56 -19.08 7.81
N PRO A 1065 -12.51 -20.04 7.97
CA PRO A 1065 -12.76 -20.70 9.24
C PRO A 1065 -11.50 -21.28 9.90
N LEU A 1066 -10.46 -21.63 9.11
CA LEU A 1066 -9.18 -22.12 9.64
C LEU A 1066 -8.50 -21.14 10.60
N LEU A 1067 -8.61 -19.82 10.38
CA LEU A 1067 -8.02 -18.80 11.27
C LEU A 1067 -9.07 -17.93 11.97
N GLY A 1068 -10.33 -18.02 11.55
CA GLY A 1068 -11.42 -17.19 12.04
C GLY A 1068 -11.28 -15.72 11.60
N PRO A 1069 -12.09 -14.81 12.18
CA PRO A 1069 -12.21 -13.43 11.70
C PRO A 1069 -11.10 -12.48 12.18
N ARG A 1070 -10.15 -12.96 13.02
CA ARG A 1070 -9.15 -12.10 13.67
C ARG A 1070 -7.88 -11.90 12.84
N GLN A 1071 -7.63 -12.77 11.88
CA GLN A 1071 -6.46 -12.74 11.01
C GLN A 1071 -6.88 -13.24 9.62
N PRO A 1072 -6.50 -12.55 8.53
CA PRO A 1072 -6.71 -13.10 7.20
C PRO A 1072 -5.87 -14.37 7.01
N TRP A 1073 -6.47 -15.36 6.36
CA TRP A 1073 -5.79 -16.58 5.94
C TRP A 1073 -4.98 -16.37 4.65
N ALA A 1074 -5.41 -15.46 3.80
CA ALA A 1074 -4.66 -15.03 2.62
C ALA A 1074 -5.04 -13.60 2.24
N MET A 1075 -4.32 -13.05 1.26
CA MET A 1075 -4.73 -11.88 0.48
C MET A 1075 -5.04 -12.32 -0.95
N VAL A 1076 -5.91 -11.60 -1.65
CA VAL A 1076 -6.23 -11.80 -3.07
C VAL A 1076 -6.33 -10.47 -3.80
N PRO A 1077 -6.03 -10.40 -5.10
CA PRO A 1077 -6.26 -9.21 -5.91
C PRO A 1077 -7.74 -8.80 -5.85
N ALA A 1078 -8.02 -7.51 -5.65
CA ALA A 1078 -9.41 -7.04 -5.59
C ALA A 1078 -10.20 -7.29 -6.89
N ASP A 1079 -9.51 -7.38 -8.03
CA ASP A 1079 -10.08 -7.70 -9.36
C ASP A 1079 -10.45 -9.17 -9.54
N ARG A 1080 -10.15 -10.02 -8.54
CA ARG A 1080 -10.61 -11.41 -8.45
C ARG A 1080 -11.77 -11.58 -7.47
N THR A 1081 -12.44 -10.47 -7.13
CA THR A 1081 -13.55 -10.47 -6.18
C THR A 1081 -14.82 -9.88 -6.78
N GLN A 1082 -15.95 -10.49 -6.42
CA GLN A 1082 -17.27 -10.10 -6.88
C GLN A 1082 -18.16 -9.76 -5.69
N LEU A 1083 -18.99 -8.73 -5.86
CA LEU A 1083 -20.08 -8.48 -4.93
C LEU A 1083 -21.08 -9.64 -5.00
N ILE A 1084 -21.52 -10.12 -3.84
CA ILE A 1084 -22.59 -11.12 -3.78
C ILE A 1084 -23.89 -10.39 -4.07
N GLU A 1085 -24.49 -10.66 -5.23
CA GLU A 1085 -25.82 -10.17 -5.53
C GLU A 1085 -26.84 -10.81 -4.57
N PRO A 1086 -27.78 -10.04 -4.01
CA PRO A 1086 -28.82 -10.59 -3.14
C PRO A 1086 -29.61 -11.69 -3.89
N SER A 1087 -29.70 -12.89 -3.30
CA SER A 1087 -30.42 -14.01 -3.90
C SER A 1087 -31.88 -13.67 -4.17
N ASN A 1088 -32.35 -14.12 -5.33
CA ASN A 1088 -33.73 -14.03 -5.81
C ASN A 1088 -34.69 -15.05 -5.14
N VAL A 1089 -34.22 -15.82 -4.15
CA VAL A 1089 -34.99 -16.87 -3.48
C VAL A 1089 -35.05 -16.56 -1.99
N PRO A 1090 -36.24 -16.56 -1.34
CA PRO A 1090 -36.36 -16.38 0.10
C PRO A 1090 -35.46 -17.40 0.83
N THR A 1091 -34.53 -16.92 1.64
CA THR A 1091 -33.67 -17.78 2.44
C THR A 1091 -34.55 -18.56 3.44
N PRO A 1092 -34.40 -19.89 3.55
CA PRO A 1092 -35.12 -20.67 4.55
C PRO A 1092 -34.88 -20.10 5.96
N ARG A 1093 -35.91 -20.09 6.81
CA ARG A 1093 -35.79 -19.63 8.22
C ARG A 1093 -34.63 -20.36 8.91
N GLY A 1094 -33.67 -19.60 9.42
CA GLY A 1094 -32.48 -20.11 10.12
C GLY A 1094 -31.17 -20.06 9.33
N VAL A 1095 -31.21 -19.75 8.03
CA VAL A 1095 -30.01 -19.57 7.19
C VAL A 1095 -29.81 -18.08 6.91
N SER A 1096 -28.70 -17.51 7.40
CA SER A 1096 -28.35 -16.11 7.10
C SER A 1096 -28.06 -15.97 5.59
N PRO A 1097 -28.70 -15.03 4.87
CA PRO A 1097 -28.34 -14.78 3.48
C PRO A 1097 -26.86 -14.41 3.40
N ARG A 1098 -26.17 -14.97 2.41
CA ARG A 1098 -24.76 -14.66 2.16
C ARG A 1098 -24.70 -13.26 1.55
N GLU A 1099 -24.08 -12.33 2.26
CA GLU A 1099 -23.93 -10.94 1.83
C GLU A 1099 -22.45 -10.54 1.89
N GLY A 1100 -22.04 -9.59 1.03
CA GLY A 1100 -20.67 -9.06 1.02
C GLY A 1100 -19.89 -9.33 -0.26
N VAL A 1101 -18.62 -9.69 -0.12
CA VAL A 1101 -17.69 -9.96 -1.23
C VAL A 1101 -17.36 -11.45 -1.24
N ARG A 1102 -17.40 -12.07 -2.44
CA ARG A 1102 -16.92 -13.44 -2.66
C ARG A 1102 -15.72 -13.47 -3.60
N LEU A 1103 -14.92 -14.52 -3.46
CA LEU A 1103 -13.88 -14.85 -4.43
C LEU A 1103 -14.53 -15.41 -5.71
N GLU A 1104 -13.96 -15.12 -6.87
CA GLU A 1104 -14.39 -15.75 -8.12
C GLU A 1104 -14.20 -17.28 -8.06
N PRO A 1105 -15.24 -18.10 -8.30
CA PRO A 1105 -15.13 -19.56 -8.22
C PRO A 1105 -14.03 -20.13 -9.12
N ASP A 1106 -14.00 -19.74 -10.39
CA ASP A 1106 -12.98 -20.15 -11.37
C ASP A 1106 -11.55 -19.78 -10.93
N PHE A 1107 -11.39 -18.69 -10.17
CA PHE A 1107 -10.10 -18.28 -9.64
C PHE A 1107 -9.70 -19.14 -8.44
N ALA A 1108 -10.63 -19.45 -7.55
CA ALA A 1108 -10.41 -20.34 -6.40
C ALA A 1108 -10.00 -21.75 -6.85
N GLU A 1109 -10.65 -22.30 -7.87
CA GLU A 1109 -10.34 -23.62 -8.45
C GLU A 1109 -8.99 -23.69 -9.18
N ARG A 1110 -8.39 -22.52 -9.48
CA ARG A 1110 -7.06 -22.44 -10.11
C ARG A 1110 -5.93 -22.38 -9.08
N ALA A 1111 -6.24 -22.37 -7.78
CA ALA A 1111 -5.27 -22.32 -6.69
C ALA A 1111 -4.24 -23.45 -6.81
N ARG A 1112 -2.96 -23.09 -6.95
CA ARG A 1112 -1.87 -24.06 -7.17
C ARG A 1112 -0.51 -23.54 -6.72
N LEU A 1113 0.49 -24.41 -6.60
CA LEU A 1113 1.84 -23.97 -6.20
C LEU A 1113 2.61 -23.33 -7.37
N ARG A 1114 3.31 -22.23 -7.08
CA ARG A 1114 4.28 -21.64 -8.02
C ARG A 1114 5.56 -22.47 -8.04
N ARG A 1115 6.01 -22.93 -9.22
CA ARG A 1115 7.20 -23.80 -9.38
C ARG A 1115 8.45 -23.12 -9.94
N LYS A 1116 8.32 -21.88 -10.44
CA LYS A 1116 9.41 -21.04 -10.96
C LYS A 1116 9.40 -19.68 -10.29
#